data_AF-A0A926Y6A1-F1
#
_entry.id   AF-A0A926Y6A1-F1
#
_cell.length_a   1.000
_cell.length_b   1.000
_cell.length_c   1.000
_cell.angle_alpha   90.00
_cell.angle_beta   90.00
_cell.angle_gamma   90.00
#
_symmetry.space_group_name_H-M   'P 1'
#
loop_
_entity.id
_entity.type
_entity.pdbx_description
1 polymer ?
#
loop_
_entity_poly.entity_id
_entity_poly.type
_entity_poly.pdbx_seq_one_letter_code
_entity_poly.pdbx_strand_id
1 'polypeptide(L)'
;MPSTFRPLKRNCPICSGARRDCRENTQNHLIHCRHDLGEVAGYKFVREDKHGFFMWAVDDGCDRSLEELELKKREREALKQRRLQQEQDRLSQLLPCSQRDIQIRKVLSQLGLKAAHRADLHRRGLTDSQIEAGLFRSVEPWQKLDEEVSHRLAGVNITGRGLTNSHSGYLCPIWNPQGLLIGWQLRLDKTEDGGKYRWATSASKKRPQGPRAHLTNGELPLTCCRPLEGKPQIQTIGLIEGVGPKPFITAQLRSQIIIGAAGGNFAVSQETLKAYLDALSAELGTRQLTLYPDAGAISNSHVMRQYRRLKQLVTRWGYTLRVAWWNQVYKNADLDADELLAAGRGEEIEEITWSQFEQIAYNPNRIYQEILNLFQTAKVFIKRSVVGFGKVPRKGLQPLQKPTSVNRNQPVQSKTPEPKTGTVSYVPGQLPTLQEYQDMDYPKIIFKDGQRLLLWQEAVTKGWKHILDKSAPGLGKSHGAGIALPDAFAVEKLWYFALDHRNPTTGVIEQNYTDLPVRNAGMKIDPSRKTPLGNNVVVWPKPGEEPDTQGNCHRAPLFALMRDNNIKGAESSQESPICTGCKLNNLCKGSSGAGYGFRNQRKNALSSSRNRAHPDSAPTPIEFPYEKSGAFWDEAGTLIQPMESVTATLADFERVMGELERKAPELHSLLKPLALALTPLFNQQLKPSSRYGFDDAAIRALLPEKPENLTQIIQQLEAILQPDFDFIHQPDSIDFDKSISRGMRRLVREHFAKNAYREAATGLENVLLNWFIPFLKVWNGFPGALRCEFGRLTIFSRSTRHTDVIKSLKFNIYLDGTISAERLGLLLDIAPEEILVIEQRHPARNNLRIVQIAGMGKLGKERSNGLQVRVQALRTELLRRHPNIAFGDWKAQADEGDGQWFVNLRGSNEFQNRSALAVFGIPYQNIGYLQALYQTLTGCYSELNEELPCEGLQRFIDAHVEADIEQAMERLRSLIRQEEQLTFYFVGDYDLSFLGVPVEQVEAFLIAPEAGTAAQITRWKIQEAFGQLTVSGEKITQDKLALEANITQGRLSQIAAQFGGWKVLRKILVALLDGFNSATNNFSGLSKEEKWLAQTYLPLIVNETHSEALSEIGITVKAYGIKGFLRIFQSSPLPTQIRLLSRILEVMPQEMRQELRAVAMGSS
;
A
#
# COMPACT_ATOMS: atom_id res chain seq x y z
N MET A 1 -35.35 66.71 -4.27
CA MET A 1 -35.44 65.24 -4.13
C MET A 1 -36.04 64.94 -2.77
N PRO A 2 -37.23 64.31 -2.66
CA PRO A 2 -37.71 63.82 -1.39
C PRO A 2 -36.77 62.72 -0.85
N SER A 3 -36.62 62.63 0.48
CA SER A 3 -35.84 61.57 1.11
C SER A 3 -36.43 60.19 0.75
N THR A 4 -35.60 59.30 0.22
CA THR A 4 -35.95 57.88 -0.02
C THR A 4 -36.25 57.09 1.26
N PHE A 5 -36.06 57.69 2.42
CA PHE A 5 -36.32 57.07 3.72
C PHE A 5 -37.22 57.95 4.59
N ARG A 6 -38.30 57.34 5.10
CA ARG A 6 -39.21 57.90 6.11
C ARG A 6 -38.80 57.39 7.50
N PRO A 7 -38.45 58.27 8.45
CA PRO A 7 -38.12 57.82 9.82
C PRO A 7 -39.38 57.37 10.56
N LEU A 8 -39.34 56.16 11.13
CA LEU A 8 -40.45 55.56 11.87
C LEU A 8 -40.43 55.95 13.37
N LYS A 9 -39.25 56.30 13.91
CA LYS A 9 -39.06 56.66 15.33
C LYS A 9 -39.69 55.60 16.25
N ARG A 10 -40.61 55.99 17.15
CA ARG A 10 -41.31 55.08 18.07
C ARG A 10 -42.36 54.19 17.38
N ASN A 11 -42.74 54.48 16.15
CA ASN A 11 -43.81 53.76 15.43
C ASN A 11 -43.22 52.69 14.49
N CYS A 12 -42.08 52.11 14.83
CA CYS A 12 -41.49 51.01 14.09
C CYS A 12 -42.27 49.72 14.39
N PRO A 13 -42.94 49.07 13.42
CA PRO A 13 -43.73 47.86 13.68
C PRO A 13 -42.85 46.64 13.96
N ILE A 14 -41.56 46.67 13.58
CA ILE A 14 -40.62 45.59 13.86
C ILE A 14 -40.22 45.56 15.33
N CYS A 15 -39.87 46.72 15.91
CA CYS A 15 -39.32 46.80 17.28
C CYS A 15 -40.20 47.54 18.29
N SER A 16 -41.46 47.81 17.96
CA SER A 16 -42.45 48.53 18.78
C SER A 16 -41.90 49.79 19.46
N GLY A 17 -41.02 50.52 18.75
CA GLY A 17 -40.41 51.76 19.23
C GLY A 17 -39.21 51.64 20.20
N ALA A 18 -38.69 50.44 20.47
CA ALA A 18 -37.48 50.21 21.27
C ALA A 18 -36.24 50.97 20.74
N ARG A 19 -36.20 51.25 19.43
CA ARG A 19 -35.15 52.03 18.76
C ARG A 19 -35.78 53.22 18.03
N ARG A 20 -35.11 54.37 18.06
CA ARG A 20 -35.60 55.63 17.44
C ARG A 20 -34.98 55.92 16.06
N ASP A 21 -33.98 55.15 15.64
CA ASP A 21 -33.27 55.29 14.35
C ASP A 21 -33.85 54.43 13.22
N CYS A 22 -34.96 53.72 13.47
CA CYS A 22 -35.67 52.92 12.49
C CYS A 22 -36.32 53.77 11.39
N ARG A 23 -36.34 53.25 10.16
CA ARG A 23 -36.81 53.95 8.96
C ARG A 23 -37.37 53.00 7.92
N GLU A 24 -38.41 53.43 7.22
CA GLU A 24 -38.97 52.75 6.05
C GLU A 24 -38.35 53.34 4.77
N ASN A 25 -38.00 52.52 3.79
CA ASN A 25 -37.64 52.97 2.45
C ASN A 25 -38.90 53.19 1.62
N THR A 26 -39.14 54.42 1.17
CA THR A 26 -40.39 54.82 0.50
C THR A 26 -40.51 54.34 -0.96
N GLN A 27 -39.48 53.70 -1.53
CA GLN A 27 -39.51 53.15 -2.88
C GLN A 27 -39.77 51.64 -2.94
N ASN A 28 -39.54 50.91 -1.86
CA ASN A 28 -39.69 49.44 -1.82
C ASN A 28 -40.31 48.91 -0.53
N HIS A 29 -40.81 49.81 0.33
CA HIS A 29 -41.48 49.54 1.61
C HIS A 29 -40.69 48.66 2.60
N LEU A 30 -39.38 48.52 2.41
CA LEU A 30 -38.54 47.80 3.34
C LEU A 30 -38.35 48.61 4.62
N ILE A 31 -38.59 47.99 5.76
CA ILE A 31 -38.37 48.57 7.08
C ILE A 31 -36.97 48.20 7.54
N HIS A 32 -36.12 49.22 7.66
CA HIS A 32 -34.77 49.12 8.19
C HIS A 32 -34.81 49.29 9.71
N CYS A 33 -34.59 48.19 10.44
CA CYS A 33 -34.53 48.14 11.89
C CYS A 33 -33.14 47.67 12.35
N ARG A 34 -32.67 48.15 13.51
CA ARG A 34 -31.40 47.70 14.17
C ARG A 34 -31.62 47.09 15.55
N HIS A 35 -32.87 46.76 15.87
CA HIS A 35 -33.14 45.94 17.03
C HIS A 35 -32.94 44.48 16.64
N ASP A 36 -32.19 43.76 17.45
CA ASP A 36 -31.96 42.33 17.29
C ASP A 36 -33.21 41.59 17.76
N LEU A 37 -33.95 41.06 16.79
CA LEU A 37 -35.23 40.39 16.97
C LEU A 37 -35.25 39.18 16.04
N GLY A 38 -35.77 38.06 16.55
CA GLY A 38 -35.99 36.83 15.78
C GLY A 38 -37.21 36.99 14.86
N GLU A 39 -38.18 36.10 14.99
CA GLU A 39 -39.39 36.16 14.16
C GLU A 39 -40.30 37.33 14.58
N VAL A 40 -40.81 38.05 13.59
CA VAL A 40 -41.72 39.19 13.76
C VAL A 40 -42.99 38.92 12.95
N ALA A 41 -44.12 38.72 13.63
CA ALA A 41 -45.37 38.34 12.98
C ALA A 41 -45.79 39.34 11.88
N GLY A 42 -46.05 38.83 10.68
CA GLY A 42 -46.43 39.63 9.51
C GLY A 42 -45.26 40.30 8.76
N TYR A 43 -44.01 40.03 9.13
CA TYR A 43 -42.83 40.59 8.45
C TYR A 43 -41.72 39.55 8.25
N LYS A 44 -41.17 39.48 7.04
CA LYS A 44 -40.07 38.57 6.68
C LYS A 44 -38.72 39.28 6.62
N PHE A 45 -37.70 38.66 7.20
CA PHE A 45 -36.33 39.14 7.13
C PHE A 45 -35.76 38.91 5.73
N VAL A 46 -35.25 39.96 5.09
CA VAL A 46 -34.72 39.89 3.71
C VAL A 46 -33.20 39.71 3.72
N ARG A 47 -32.49 40.58 4.43
CA ARG A 47 -31.02 40.59 4.65
C ARG A 47 -30.62 41.81 5.48
N GLU A 48 -29.39 41.79 5.98
CA GLU A 48 -28.72 42.96 6.56
C GLU A 48 -28.07 43.84 5.46
N ASP A 49 -28.16 45.17 5.60
CA ASP A 49 -27.47 46.14 4.73
C ASP A 49 -26.01 46.40 5.16
N LYS A 50 -25.25 47.12 4.32
CA LYS A 50 -23.83 47.42 4.56
C LYS A 50 -23.57 48.40 5.74
N HIS A 51 -24.61 48.93 6.36
CA HIS A 51 -24.57 49.85 7.50
C HIS A 51 -25.20 49.22 8.77
N GLY A 52 -25.43 47.91 8.74
CA GLY A 52 -25.90 47.12 9.87
C GLY A 52 -27.40 47.23 10.15
N PHE A 53 -28.23 47.65 9.19
CA PHE A 53 -29.69 47.57 9.33
C PHE A 53 -30.23 46.24 8.81
N PHE A 54 -31.03 45.56 9.63
CA PHE A 54 -31.87 44.45 9.22
C PHE A 54 -33.04 45.00 8.39
N MET A 55 -33.19 44.52 7.15
CA MET A 55 -34.28 44.92 6.26
C MET A 55 -35.41 43.90 6.30
N TRP A 56 -36.59 44.38 6.66
CA TRP A 56 -37.81 43.60 6.80
C TRP A 56 -38.80 44.01 5.71
N ALA A 57 -39.37 43.03 5.00
CA ALA A 57 -40.51 43.24 4.13
C ALA A 57 -41.79 42.86 4.88
N VAL A 58 -42.93 43.50 4.57
CA VAL A 58 -44.24 42.95 4.94
C VAL A 58 -44.31 41.54 4.36
N ASP A 59 -44.76 40.58 5.14
CA ASP A 59 -44.98 39.23 4.64
C ASP A 59 -46.35 39.15 3.96
N ASP A 60 -46.33 39.37 2.64
CA ASP A 60 -47.47 39.36 1.73
C ASP A 60 -48.01 37.96 1.42
N GLY A 61 -47.42 36.89 1.99
CA GLY A 61 -47.87 35.50 1.83
C GLY A 61 -47.83 34.97 0.39
N CYS A 62 -47.15 35.69 -0.52
CA CYS A 62 -47.20 35.43 -1.95
C CYS A 62 -45.92 34.75 -2.43
N ASP A 63 -46.01 33.46 -2.78
CA ASP A 63 -44.97 32.72 -3.49
C ASP A 63 -44.78 33.31 -4.90
N ARG A 64 -43.57 33.79 -5.19
CA ARG A 64 -43.26 34.47 -6.45
C ARG A 64 -43.05 33.46 -7.55
N SER A 65 -43.76 33.64 -8.66
CA SER A 65 -43.78 32.69 -9.77
C SER A 65 -42.43 32.55 -10.48
N LEU A 66 -42.26 31.42 -11.17
CA LEU A 66 -41.06 31.07 -11.94
C LEU A 66 -40.65 32.14 -12.98
N GLU A 67 -41.59 32.93 -13.51
CA GLU A 67 -41.32 34.00 -14.49
C GLU A 67 -40.41 35.11 -13.94
N GLU A 68 -40.56 35.53 -12.67
CA GLU A 68 -39.68 36.56 -12.09
C GLU A 68 -38.22 36.11 -11.98
N LEU A 69 -38.00 34.80 -11.81
CA LEU A 69 -36.67 34.20 -11.73
C LEU A 69 -36.03 34.12 -13.13
N GLU A 70 -36.81 33.84 -14.17
CA GLU A 70 -36.32 33.87 -15.55
C GLU A 70 -35.94 35.28 -16.00
N LEU A 71 -36.74 36.30 -15.67
CA LEU A 71 -36.48 37.68 -16.08
C LEU A 71 -35.11 38.16 -15.57
N LYS A 72 -34.80 37.91 -14.28
CA LYS A 72 -33.50 38.23 -13.66
C LYS A 72 -32.33 37.41 -14.22
N LYS A 73 -32.60 36.24 -14.81
CA LYS A 73 -31.60 35.41 -15.51
C LYS A 73 -31.22 36.07 -16.85
N ARG A 74 -32.22 36.52 -17.61
CA ARG A 74 -32.04 37.24 -18.90
C ARG A 74 -31.28 38.57 -18.72
N GLU A 75 -31.55 39.33 -17.65
CA GLU A 75 -30.80 40.57 -17.35
C GLU A 75 -29.29 40.34 -17.12
N ARG A 76 -28.93 39.25 -16.42
CA ARG A 76 -27.53 38.88 -16.17
C ARG A 76 -26.80 38.49 -17.45
N GLU A 77 -27.48 37.79 -18.36
CA GLU A 77 -26.95 37.43 -19.68
C GLU A 77 -26.76 38.66 -20.58
N ALA A 78 -27.71 39.59 -20.61
CA ALA A 78 -27.57 40.85 -21.34
C ALA A 78 -26.37 41.69 -20.87
N LEU A 79 -26.11 41.74 -19.55
CA LEU A 79 -24.94 42.43 -19.00
C LEU A 79 -23.62 41.74 -19.38
N LYS A 80 -23.61 40.40 -19.46
CA LYS A 80 -22.46 39.61 -19.90
C LYS A 80 -22.13 39.89 -21.38
N GLN A 81 -23.15 39.95 -22.25
CA GLN A 81 -22.96 40.24 -23.68
C GLN A 81 -22.37 41.63 -23.92
N ARG A 82 -22.85 42.68 -23.23
CA ARG A 82 -22.29 44.04 -23.36
C ARG A 82 -20.79 44.11 -23.00
N ARG A 83 -20.34 43.34 -22.00
CA ARG A 83 -18.92 43.28 -21.63
C ARG A 83 -18.07 42.56 -22.67
N LEU A 84 -18.62 41.53 -23.31
CA LEU A 84 -17.92 40.79 -24.37
C LEU A 84 -17.70 41.67 -25.61
N GLN A 85 -18.73 42.43 -26.01
CA GLN A 85 -18.66 43.34 -27.14
C GLN A 85 -17.65 44.48 -26.93
N GLN A 86 -17.62 45.07 -25.72
CA GLN A 86 -16.63 46.12 -25.38
C GLN A 86 -15.17 45.64 -25.44
N GLU A 87 -14.88 44.36 -25.16
CA GLU A 87 -13.51 43.84 -25.30
C GLU A 87 -13.21 43.46 -26.76
N GLN A 88 -14.19 42.98 -27.55
CA GLN A 88 -14.03 42.77 -29.00
C GLN A 88 -13.71 44.09 -29.74
N ASP A 89 -14.44 45.17 -29.46
CA ASP A 89 -14.21 46.50 -30.03
C ASP A 89 -12.83 47.09 -29.67
N ARG A 90 -12.22 46.60 -28.59
CA ARG A 90 -10.90 47.00 -28.11
C ARG A 90 -9.78 46.19 -28.75
N LEU A 91 -10.00 44.88 -28.95
CA LEU A 91 -9.03 43.98 -29.59
C LEU A 91 -8.88 44.27 -31.08
N SER A 92 -9.95 44.68 -31.76
CA SER A 92 -9.92 45.07 -33.19
C SER A 92 -9.05 46.30 -33.49
N GLN A 93 -8.74 47.12 -32.48
CA GLN A 93 -7.88 48.31 -32.62
C GLN A 93 -6.38 48.02 -32.54
N LEU A 94 -5.99 46.79 -32.16
CA LEU A 94 -4.59 46.37 -32.05
C LEU A 94 -3.96 46.12 -33.43
N LEU A 95 -2.66 46.36 -33.55
CA LEU A 95 -1.92 46.11 -34.80
C LEU A 95 -1.83 44.59 -35.10
N PRO A 96 -2.16 44.14 -36.33
CA PRO A 96 -1.89 42.77 -36.81
C PRO A 96 -0.39 42.44 -36.85
N CYS A 97 -0.04 41.16 -36.84
CA CYS A 97 1.34 40.67 -36.72
C CYS A 97 2.32 41.25 -37.76
N SER A 98 1.93 41.36 -39.04
CA SER A 98 2.77 41.94 -40.09
C SER A 98 3.06 43.44 -39.87
N GLN A 99 2.07 44.19 -39.39
CA GLN A 99 2.24 45.61 -39.04
C GLN A 99 3.04 45.76 -37.74
N ARG A 100 2.98 44.81 -36.81
CA ARG A 100 3.87 44.80 -35.64
C ARG A 100 5.32 44.60 -36.05
N ASP A 101 5.61 43.66 -36.95
CA ASP A 101 6.99 43.38 -37.38
C ASP A 101 7.69 44.62 -37.94
N ILE A 102 7.05 45.31 -38.89
CA ILE A 102 7.54 46.58 -39.47
C ILE A 102 7.87 47.60 -38.38
N GLN A 103 6.94 47.81 -37.44
CA GLN A 103 7.09 48.82 -36.40
C GLN A 103 8.12 48.42 -35.32
N ILE A 104 8.26 47.13 -35.02
CA ILE A 104 9.27 46.61 -34.08
C ILE A 104 10.67 46.68 -34.70
N ARG A 105 10.85 46.30 -35.98
CA ARG A 105 12.12 46.49 -36.68
C ARG A 105 12.53 47.96 -36.71
N LYS A 106 11.57 48.86 -36.92
CA LYS A 106 11.80 50.31 -36.84
C LYS A 106 12.32 50.74 -35.46
N VAL A 107 11.77 50.21 -34.36
CA VAL A 107 12.30 50.45 -33.00
C VAL A 107 13.72 49.89 -32.85
N LEU A 108 13.95 48.61 -33.21
CA LEU A 108 15.22 47.93 -32.98
C LEU A 108 16.38 48.48 -33.82
N SER A 109 16.09 49.05 -34.99
CA SER A 109 17.09 49.70 -35.86
C SER A 109 17.68 50.99 -35.26
N GLN A 110 16.96 51.67 -34.37
CA GLN A 110 17.36 52.92 -33.71
C GLN A 110 18.10 52.69 -32.39
N LEU A 111 18.38 51.44 -32.03
CA LEU A 111 18.95 51.06 -30.73
C LEU A 111 20.23 50.24 -30.92
N GLY A 112 21.17 50.40 -29.99
CA GLY A 112 22.39 49.60 -29.92
C GLY A 112 22.37 48.56 -28.80
N LEU A 113 23.34 47.65 -28.78
CA LEU A 113 23.55 46.69 -27.68
C LEU A 113 24.78 47.09 -26.85
N LYS A 114 24.60 47.40 -25.56
CA LYS A 114 25.69 47.73 -24.64
C LYS A 114 26.64 46.54 -24.45
N ALA A 115 27.93 46.83 -24.28
CA ALA A 115 28.98 45.81 -24.03
C ALA A 115 28.65 44.87 -22.85
N ALA A 116 28.12 45.40 -21.74
CA ALA A 116 27.72 44.59 -20.58
C ALA A 116 26.60 43.58 -20.91
N HIS A 117 25.67 43.92 -21.81
CA HIS A 117 24.58 43.03 -22.22
C HIS A 117 25.08 42.01 -23.25
N ARG A 118 25.98 42.41 -24.15
CA ARG A 118 26.68 41.48 -25.05
C ARG A 118 27.47 40.44 -24.25
N ALA A 119 28.20 40.85 -23.21
CA ALA A 119 28.93 39.96 -22.32
C ALA A 119 28.02 38.94 -21.58
N ASP A 120 26.84 39.34 -21.10
CA ASP A 120 25.88 38.39 -20.49
C ASP A 120 25.31 37.39 -21.50
N LEU A 121 25.15 37.78 -22.78
CA LEU A 121 24.72 36.87 -23.84
C LEU A 121 25.83 35.88 -24.24
N HIS A 122 27.09 36.32 -24.35
CA HIS A 122 28.24 35.43 -24.56
C HIS A 122 28.43 34.44 -23.42
N ARG A 123 28.27 34.88 -22.16
CA ARG A 123 28.30 34.01 -20.96
C ARG A 123 27.28 32.86 -21.04
N ARG A 124 26.24 32.98 -21.86
CA ARG A 124 25.18 31.98 -22.07
C ARG A 124 25.33 31.26 -23.42
N GLY A 125 26.55 31.21 -23.96
CA GLY A 125 26.92 30.37 -25.10
C GLY A 125 26.60 30.96 -26.49
N LEU A 126 26.15 32.21 -26.59
CA LEU A 126 25.87 32.81 -27.91
C LEU A 126 27.13 33.40 -28.57
N THR A 127 27.31 33.13 -29.86
CA THR A 127 28.31 33.79 -30.71
C THR A 127 27.85 35.19 -31.13
N ASP A 128 28.77 36.05 -31.61
CA ASP A 128 28.40 37.39 -32.11
C ASP A 128 27.38 37.34 -33.26
N SER A 129 27.48 36.35 -34.17
CA SER A 129 26.52 36.17 -35.26
C SER A 129 25.12 35.84 -34.74
N GLN A 130 25.03 34.96 -33.74
CA GLN A 130 23.77 34.60 -33.09
C GLN A 130 23.18 35.77 -32.28
N ILE A 131 24.02 36.58 -31.63
CA ILE A 131 23.59 37.78 -30.88
C ILE A 131 22.98 38.82 -31.84
N GLU A 132 23.60 39.07 -32.99
CA GLU A 132 23.06 40.02 -33.96
C GLU A 132 21.75 39.50 -34.60
N ALA A 133 21.71 38.22 -34.99
CA ALA A 133 20.50 37.58 -35.50
C ALA A 133 19.35 37.54 -34.45
N GLY A 134 19.68 37.49 -33.15
CA GLY A 134 18.73 37.60 -32.05
C GLY A 134 18.17 39.01 -31.81
N LEU A 135 18.69 40.04 -32.49
CA LEU A 135 18.21 41.43 -32.46
C LEU A 135 18.03 42.02 -31.04
N PHE A 136 18.84 41.55 -30.08
CA PHE A 136 18.83 42.09 -28.71
C PHE A 136 19.33 43.53 -28.71
N ARG A 137 18.59 44.45 -28.07
CA ARG A 137 18.90 45.90 -28.03
C ARG A 137 18.74 46.48 -26.64
N SER A 138 19.59 47.41 -26.25
CA SER A 138 19.59 48.04 -24.92
C SER A 138 18.72 49.30 -24.89
N VAL A 139 18.11 49.59 -23.74
CA VAL A 139 17.27 50.78 -23.54
C VAL A 139 17.52 51.43 -22.20
N GLU A 140 17.40 52.76 -22.16
CA GLU A 140 17.36 53.56 -20.93
C GLU A 140 15.91 53.86 -20.50
N PRO A 141 15.67 54.27 -19.24
CA PRO A 141 14.35 54.72 -18.81
C PRO A 141 13.80 55.82 -19.73
N TRP A 142 12.59 55.62 -20.24
CA TRP A 142 11.89 56.50 -21.17
C TRP A 142 12.67 56.74 -22.46
N GLN A 143 13.27 55.67 -23.00
CA GLN A 143 14.09 55.66 -24.21
C GLN A 143 13.46 56.49 -25.33
N LYS A 144 14.16 57.51 -25.79
CA LYS A 144 13.75 58.30 -26.96
C LYS A 144 14.04 57.52 -28.24
N LEU A 145 13.23 57.80 -29.27
CA LEU A 145 13.38 57.32 -30.63
C LEU A 145 13.55 58.53 -31.55
N ASP A 146 14.48 58.45 -32.49
CA ASP A 146 14.78 59.52 -33.45
C ASP A 146 13.68 59.61 -34.52
N GLU A 147 13.13 58.45 -34.91
CA GLU A 147 12.01 58.33 -35.83
C GLU A 147 10.71 57.92 -35.13
N GLU A 148 9.59 58.44 -35.63
CA GLU A 148 8.27 58.13 -35.10
C GLU A 148 7.81 56.70 -35.44
N VAL A 149 7.29 56.02 -34.42
CA VAL A 149 6.73 54.65 -34.47
C VAL A 149 5.25 54.71 -34.02
N SER A 150 4.41 53.85 -34.58
CA SER A 150 2.98 53.80 -34.28
C SER A 150 2.67 53.69 -32.78
N HIS A 151 1.98 54.69 -32.22
CA HIS A 151 1.49 54.71 -30.83
C HIS A 151 0.43 53.64 -30.50
N ARG A 152 0.03 52.84 -31.50
CA ARG A 152 -0.79 51.61 -31.36
C ARG A 152 0.03 50.37 -31.04
N LEU A 153 1.36 50.42 -31.19
CA LEU A 153 2.27 49.37 -30.74
C LEU A 153 2.43 49.43 -29.21
N ALA A 154 2.31 48.29 -28.55
CA ALA A 154 2.46 48.20 -27.09
C ALA A 154 3.89 48.55 -26.68
N GLY A 155 4.05 49.42 -25.68
CA GLY A 155 5.36 49.90 -25.23
C GLY A 155 5.83 51.20 -25.88
N VAL A 156 5.11 51.71 -26.90
CA VAL A 156 5.35 53.02 -27.50
C VAL A 156 4.48 54.08 -26.81
N ASN A 157 5.03 55.28 -26.60
CA ASN A 157 4.32 56.40 -26.00
C ASN A 157 3.26 56.99 -26.96
N ILE A 158 2.49 57.99 -26.51
CA ILE A 158 1.40 58.56 -27.33
C ILE A 158 1.91 59.41 -28.51
N THR A 159 3.15 59.90 -28.46
CA THR A 159 3.76 60.75 -29.50
C THR A 159 4.59 59.96 -30.51
N GLY A 160 4.65 58.63 -30.38
CA GLY A 160 5.42 57.74 -31.26
C GLY A 160 6.95 57.84 -31.18
N ARG A 161 7.51 58.88 -30.54
CA ARG A 161 8.96 59.18 -30.48
C ARG A 161 9.66 58.71 -29.20
N GLY A 162 9.13 57.68 -28.56
CA GLY A 162 9.75 57.11 -27.37
C GLY A 162 9.01 55.92 -26.78
N LEU A 163 9.73 55.16 -25.98
CA LEU A 163 9.22 53.98 -25.27
C LEU A 163 8.70 54.35 -23.88
N THR A 164 7.79 53.54 -23.36
CA THR A 164 7.15 53.71 -22.04
C THR A 164 7.84 52.94 -20.91
N ASN A 165 9.03 52.40 -21.15
CA ASN A 165 9.78 51.66 -20.13
C ASN A 165 10.29 52.61 -19.05
N SER A 166 10.01 52.32 -17.78
CA SER A 166 10.45 53.15 -16.65
C SER A 166 11.83 52.78 -16.08
N HIS A 167 12.51 51.79 -16.67
CA HIS A 167 13.73 51.17 -16.16
C HIS A 167 14.70 50.88 -17.31
N SER A 168 16.01 50.82 -17.01
CA SER A 168 17.05 50.38 -17.95
C SER A 168 17.05 48.85 -18.10
N GLY A 169 17.56 48.39 -19.24
CA GLY A 169 17.59 46.96 -19.55
C GLY A 169 17.95 46.65 -21.00
N TYR A 170 17.63 45.44 -21.43
CA TYR A 170 17.64 45.08 -22.84
C TYR A 170 16.37 44.34 -23.29
N LEU A 171 15.97 44.62 -24.53
CA LEU A 171 14.82 44.07 -25.22
C LEU A 171 15.14 42.65 -25.70
N CYS A 172 14.25 41.72 -25.37
CA CYS A 172 14.17 40.37 -25.90
C CYS A 172 13.01 40.35 -26.90
N PRO A 173 13.27 40.30 -28.22
CA PRO A 173 12.22 40.24 -29.23
C PRO A 173 11.43 38.92 -29.17
N ILE A 174 10.24 38.90 -29.76
CA ILE A 174 9.33 37.75 -29.78
C ILE A 174 8.91 37.48 -31.22
N TRP A 175 9.19 36.27 -31.70
CA TRP A 175 8.94 35.83 -33.08
C TRP A 175 7.76 34.87 -33.17
N ASN A 176 7.00 34.91 -34.27
CA ASN A 176 6.08 33.85 -34.65
C ASN A 176 6.77 32.76 -35.52
N PRO A 177 6.13 31.62 -35.84
CA PRO A 177 6.73 30.57 -36.66
C PRO A 177 7.18 31.03 -38.06
N GLN A 178 6.60 32.11 -38.58
CA GLN A 178 6.95 32.73 -39.86
C GLN A 178 8.13 33.72 -39.76
N GLY A 179 8.75 33.89 -38.59
CA GLY A 179 9.89 34.79 -38.38
C GLY A 179 9.52 36.27 -38.21
N LEU A 180 8.23 36.61 -38.11
CA LEU A 180 7.75 37.96 -37.87
C LEU A 180 7.82 38.33 -36.39
N LEU A 181 8.28 39.54 -36.09
CA LEU A 181 8.31 40.12 -34.75
C LEU A 181 6.92 40.59 -34.32
N ILE A 182 6.42 40.08 -33.19
CA ILE A 182 5.05 40.31 -32.71
C ILE A 182 4.97 41.00 -31.34
N GLY A 183 6.12 41.17 -30.68
CA GLY A 183 6.27 41.89 -29.41
C GLY A 183 7.68 41.81 -28.87
N TRP A 184 7.87 42.24 -27.63
CA TRP A 184 9.11 42.07 -26.87
C TRP A 184 8.85 42.05 -25.36
N GLN A 185 9.80 41.49 -24.61
CA GLN A 185 9.94 41.73 -23.17
C GLN A 185 11.22 42.52 -22.89
N LEU A 186 11.18 43.41 -21.90
CA LEU A 186 12.35 44.07 -21.35
C LEU A 186 12.91 43.22 -20.19
N ARG A 187 14.16 42.75 -20.29
CA ARG A 187 14.92 42.27 -19.12
C ARG A 187 15.53 43.48 -18.41
N LEU A 188 15.32 43.58 -17.10
CA LEU A 188 15.83 44.67 -16.28
C LEU A 188 17.28 44.45 -15.85
N ASP A 189 18.05 45.54 -15.76
CA ASP A 189 19.43 45.53 -15.23
C ASP A 189 19.47 45.31 -13.71
N LYS A 190 18.50 45.92 -13.00
CA LYS A 190 18.33 45.81 -11.55
C LYS A 190 17.00 45.14 -11.24
N THR A 191 17.04 44.09 -10.43
CA THR A 191 15.85 43.37 -9.96
C THR A 191 15.41 43.90 -8.59
N GLU A 192 14.41 44.77 -8.58
CA GLU A 192 13.60 45.06 -7.39
C GLU A 192 12.45 44.03 -7.27
N ASP A 193 11.68 44.07 -6.17
CA ASP A 193 10.61 43.11 -5.79
C ASP A 193 9.49 42.88 -6.84
N GLY A 194 9.55 43.54 -7.99
CA GLY A 194 8.58 43.45 -9.09
C GLY A 194 8.92 42.48 -10.23
N GLY A 195 10.06 41.79 -10.21
CA GLY A 195 10.42 40.71 -11.16
C GLY A 195 11.33 41.10 -12.33
N LYS A 196 12.05 40.10 -12.88
CA LYS A 196 13.19 40.24 -13.83
C LYS A 196 12.83 40.67 -15.26
N TYR A 197 11.60 40.40 -15.72
CA TYR A 197 11.14 40.72 -17.07
C TYR A 197 9.83 41.50 -17.05
N ARG A 198 9.68 42.45 -17.98
CA ARG A 198 8.47 43.28 -18.14
C ARG A 198 7.93 43.21 -19.56
N TRP A 199 6.62 43.00 -19.70
CA TRP A 199 5.91 43.11 -20.98
C TRP A 199 5.87 44.55 -21.47
N ALA A 200 6.01 44.74 -22.78
CA ALA A 200 5.73 46.02 -23.43
C ALA A 200 4.26 46.45 -23.20
N THR A 201 4.05 47.67 -22.70
CA THR A 201 2.72 48.21 -22.41
C THR A 201 2.68 49.72 -22.52
N SER A 202 1.68 50.23 -23.23
CA SER A 202 1.36 51.66 -23.32
C SER A 202 0.22 52.06 -22.37
N ALA A 203 -0.33 51.11 -21.61
CA ALA A 203 -1.34 51.36 -20.60
C ALA A 203 -0.73 52.01 -19.35
N SER A 204 -1.30 53.14 -18.92
CA SER A 204 -0.85 53.92 -17.75
C SER A 204 -2.02 54.62 -17.06
N LYS A 205 -1.81 55.26 -15.89
CA LYS A 205 -2.84 56.08 -15.24
C LYS A 205 -3.41 57.18 -16.16
N LYS A 206 -2.59 57.73 -17.07
CA LYS A 206 -2.99 58.77 -18.04
C LYS A 206 -3.57 58.19 -19.35
N ARG A 207 -3.32 56.92 -19.64
CA ARG A 207 -3.85 56.19 -20.81
C ARG A 207 -4.31 54.78 -20.38
N PRO A 208 -5.44 54.63 -19.65
CA PRO A 208 -5.86 53.33 -19.11
C PRO A 208 -6.12 52.28 -20.20
N GLN A 209 -6.62 52.74 -21.35
CA GLN A 209 -6.89 51.96 -22.56
C GLN A 209 -5.70 51.88 -23.53
N GLY A 210 -4.46 52.12 -23.05
CA GLY A 210 -3.28 51.96 -23.89
C GLY A 210 -3.08 50.51 -24.36
N PRO A 211 -2.54 50.29 -25.58
CA PRO A 211 -2.18 48.96 -26.07
C PRO A 211 -1.30 48.19 -25.09
N ARG A 212 -1.57 46.89 -24.97
CA ARG A 212 -0.82 45.92 -24.15
C ARG A 212 -0.26 44.84 -25.09
N ALA A 213 0.66 44.01 -24.59
CA ALA A 213 1.33 42.99 -25.39
C ALA A 213 0.40 42.01 -26.14
N HIS A 214 -0.82 41.78 -25.64
CA HIS A 214 -1.82 40.87 -26.23
C HIS A 214 -1.99 41.03 -27.74
N LEU A 215 -2.26 39.94 -28.43
CA LEU A 215 -2.57 39.86 -29.85
C LEU A 215 -4.04 40.23 -30.13
N THR A 216 -4.44 40.26 -31.40
CA THR A 216 -5.81 40.60 -31.83
C THR A 216 -6.86 39.59 -31.40
N ASN A 217 -6.48 38.36 -31.02
CA ASN A 217 -7.36 37.38 -30.39
C ASN A 217 -7.42 37.52 -28.84
N GLY A 218 -6.74 38.52 -28.27
CA GLY A 218 -6.71 38.76 -26.82
C GLY A 218 -5.70 37.92 -26.03
N GLU A 219 -5.06 36.94 -26.66
CA GLU A 219 -4.04 36.11 -26.00
C GLU A 219 -2.69 36.82 -25.90
N LEU A 220 -1.84 36.42 -24.93
CA LEU A 220 -0.45 36.89 -24.88
C LEU A 220 0.39 36.19 -25.96
N PRO A 221 1.35 36.90 -26.59
CA PRO A 221 2.17 36.30 -27.63
C PRO A 221 3.13 35.25 -27.06
N LEU A 222 3.30 34.16 -27.79
CA LEU A 222 4.32 33.14 -27.58
C LEU A 222 5.51 33.44 -28.49
N THR A 223 6.73 33.08 -28.09
CA THR A 223 7.91 33.19 -28.99
C THR A 223 8.21 31.85 -29.63
N CYS A 224 8.58 31.83 -30.90
CA CYS A 224 8.99 30.65 -31.66
C CYS A 224 10.40 30.88 -32.21
N CYS A 225 11.40 30.26 -31.61
CA CYS A 225 12.80 30.38 -32.01
C CYS A 225 13.22 29.17 -32.87
N ARG A 226 14.00 29.44 -33.92
CA ARG A 226 14.54 28.44 -34.86
C ARG A 226 16.07 28.43 -34.78
N PRO A 227 16.74 27.30 -35.05
CA PRO A 227 18.19 27.30 -35.25
C PRO A 227 18.55 28.12 -36.49
N LEU A 228 19.65 28.86 -36.42
CA LEU A 228 20.17 29.70 -37.52
C LEU A 228 21.03 28.92 -38.51
N GLU A 229 21.61 27.80 -38.07
CA GLU A 229 22.53 26.97 -38.85
C GLU A 229 21.92 25.60 -39.13
N GLY A 230 21.80 25.27 -40.43
CA GLY A 230 21.32 23.96 -40.90
C GLY A 230 19.81 23.72 -40.73
N LYS A 231 19.39 22.48 -40.99
CA LYS A 231 18.07 21.98 -40.58
C LYS A 231 18.14 21.61 -39.09
N PRO A 232 17.03 21.70 -38.32
CA PRO A 232 17.00 21.24 -36.93
C PRO A 232 17.49 19.79 -36.83
N GLN A 233 18.50 19.54 -35.98
CA GLN A 233 18.97 18.19 -35.69
C GLN A 233 17.92 17.41 -34.89
N ILE A 234 17.21 18.08 -33.98
CA ILE A 234 16.11 17.49 -33.21
C ILE A 234 14.78 17.80 -33.90
N GLN A 235 14.10 16.75 -34.36
CA GLN A 235 12.83 16.81 -35.10
C GLN A 235 11.58 16.86 -34.18
N THR A 236 11.73 17.10 -32.88
CA THR A 236 10.62 17.33 -31.94
C THR A 236 10.47 18.82 -31.63
N ILE A 237 9.25 19.28 -31.33
CA ILE A 237 9.02 20.70 -30.99
C ILE A 237 9.26 20.89 -29.48
N GLY A 238 10.23 21.72 -29.12
CA GLY A 238 10.54 22.02 -27.72
C GLY A 238 9.62 23.08 -27.13
N LEU A 239 9.22 22.93 -25.87
CA LEU A 239 8.43 23.90 -25.11
C LEU A 239 9.23 24.33 -23.86
N ILE A 240 9.51 25.61 -23.68
CA ILE A 240 10.33 26.11 -22.55
C ILE A 240 9.69 27.29 -21.79
N GLU A 241 10.04 27.44 -20.52
CA GLU A 241 9.62 28.61 -19.73
C GLU A 241 10.36 29.90 -20.12
N GLY A 242 9.58 30.96 -20.36
CA GLY A 242 10.03 32.31 -20.70
C GLY A 242 9.81 32.66 -22.17
N VAL A 243 9.75 33.96 -22.47
CA VAL A 243 9.84 34.53 -23.84
C VAL A 243 11.05 35.47 -23.99
N GLY A 244 11.97 35.40 -23.03
CA GLY A 244 13.21 36.18 -23.01
C GLY A 244 14.30 35.52 -23.87
N PRO A 245 15.57 35.51 -23.42
CA PRO A 245 16.65 34.90 -24.19
C PRO A 245 16.66 33.36 -24.12
N LYS A 246 16.07 32.72 -23.07
CA LYS A 246 16.12 31.25 -22.88
C LYS A 246 15.69 30.47 -24.15
N PRO A 247 14.52 30.73 -24.78
CA PRO A 247 14.09 29.98 -25.96
C PRO A 247 15.01 30.16 -27.17
N PHE A 248 15.60 31.34 -27.34
CA PHE A 248 16.53 31.61 -28.44
C PHE A 248 17.86 30.87 -28.25
N ILE A 249 18.42 30.91 -27.03
CA ILE A 249 19.64 30.18 -26.68
C ILE A 249 19.44 28.67 -26.84
N THR A 250 18.35 28.11 -26.27
CA THR A 250 18.04 26.68 -26.40
C THR A 250 17.87 26.27 -27.86
N ALA A 251 17.22 27.09 -28.71
CA ALA A 251 17.06 26.78 -30.13
C ALA A 251 18.39 26.70 -30.89
N GLN A 252 19.36 27.58 -30.57
CA GLN A 252 20.69 27.51 -31.17
C GLN A 252 21.48 26.31 -30.62
N LEU A 253 21.62 26.19 -29.30
CA LEU A 253 22.51 25.21 -28.67
C LEU A 253 22.01 23.76 -28.77
N ARG A 254 20.70 23.53 -28.91
CA ARG A 254 20.16 22.17 -29.17
C ARG A 254 19.81 21.88 -30.63
N SER A 255 19.96 22.85 -31.53
CA SER A 255 19.51 22.74 -32.94
C SER A 255 18.07 22.20 -33.04
N GLN A 256 17.14 22.88 -32.35
CA GLN A 256 15.74 22.48 -32.20
C GLN A 256 14.83 23.70 -32.36
N ILE A 257 13.61 23.51 -32.88
CA ILE A 257 12.59 24.58 -32.86
C ILE A 257 11.96 24.63 -31.45
N ILE A 258 12.05 25.80 -30.81
CA ILE A 258 11.61 26.01 -29.42
C ILE A 258 10.50 27.06 -29.34
N ILE A 259 9.38 26.72 -28.71
CA ILE A 259 8.32 27.66 -28.33
C ILE A 259 8.48 28.05 -26.86
N GLY A 260 8.54 29.35 -26.59
CA GLY A 260 8.58 29.91 -25.24
C GLY A 260 7.26 30.56 -24.81
N ALA A 261 6.90 30.39 -23.53
CA ALA A 261 5.76 31.06 -22.90
C ALA A 261 6.15 31.77 -21.61
N ALA A 262 5.70 33.01 -21.41
CA ALA A 262 6.02 33.78 -20.20
C ALA A 262 5.48 33.10 -18.94
N GLY A 263 6.36 32.78 -17.99
CA GLY A 263 6.01 32.07 -16.76
C GLY A 263 5.42 30.67 -17.00
N GLY A 264 5.87 29.97 -18.04
CA GLY A 264 5.44 28.61 -18.40
C GLY A 264 3.97 28.48 -18.80
N ASN A 265 3.25 29.60 -18.99
CA ASN A 265 1.79 29.61 -19.04
C ASN A 265 1.18 29.40 -20.43
N PHE A 266 1.66 28.38 -21.14
CA PHE A 266 1.18 28.00 -22.48
C PHE A 266 -0.35 27.88 -22.58
N ALA A 267 -1.01 27.44 -21.49
CA ALA A 267 -2.46 27.21 -21.43
C ALA A 267 -3.33 28.50 -21.39
N VAL A 268 -2.73 29.70 -21.34
CA VAL A 268 -3.44 30.99 -21.48
C VAL A 268 -3.49 31.48 -22.92
N SER A 269 -2.65 30.95 -23.81
CA SER A 269 -2.59 31.30 -25.23
C SER A 269 -2.86 30.06 -26.08
N GLN A 270 -4.05 29.46 -25.90
CA GLN A 270 -4.41 28.16 -26.47
C GLN A 270 -4.59 28.20 -27.99
N GLU A 271 -5.21 29.25 -28.52
CA GLU A 271 -5.41 29.42 -29.97
C GLU A 271 -4.06 29.65 -30.67
N THR A 272 -3.24 30.53 -30.12
CA THR A 272 -1.89 30.84 -30.60
C THR A 272 -0.99 29.61 -30.55
N LEU A 273 -1.00 28.88 -29.42
CA LEU A 273 -0.24 27.65 -29.27
C LEU A 273 -0.66 26.59 -30.28
N LYS A 274 -1.97 26.36 -30.44
CA LYS A 274 -2.47 25.38 -31.40
C LYS A 274 -2.07 25.74 -32.83
N ALA A 275 -2.23 27.01 -33.23
CA ALA A 275 -1.83 27.48 -34.54
C ALA A 275 -0.31 27.32 -34.80
N TYR A 276 0.52 27.54 -33.77
CA TYR A 276 1.98 27.36 -33.89
C TYR A 276 2.35 25.87 -33.99
N LEU A 277 1.75 25.03 -33.13
CA LEU A 277 1.98 23.59 -33.16
C LEU A 277 1.53 22.98 -34.50
N ASP A 278 0.35 23.33 -35.00
CA ASP A 278 -0.16 22.77 -36.26
C ASP A 278 0.71 23.17 -37.47
N ALA A 279 1.22 24.41 -37.51
CA ALA A 279 2.15 24.86 -38.55
C ALA A 279 3.51 24.14 -38.48
N LEU A 280 4.10 24.02 -37.29
CA LEU A 280 5.41 23.38 -37.10
C LEU A 280 5.33 21.84 -37.22
N SER A 281 4.21 21.24 -36.85
CA SER A 281 3.88 19.83 -37.03
C SER A 281 3.84 19.44 -38.50
N ALA A 282 3.21 20.27 -39.32
CA ALA A 282 3.21 20.11 -40.78
C ALA A 282 4.59 20.32 -41.41
N GLU A 283 5.41 21.23 -40.88
CA GLU A 283 6.77 21.48 -41.36
C GLU A 283 7.76 20.36 -41.03
N LEU A 284 7.74 19.85 -39.79
CA LEU A 284 8.68 18.84 -39.28
C LEU A 284 8.19 17.39 -39.47
N GLY A 285 6.91 17.18 -39.81
CA GLY A 285 6.30 15.84 -39.89
C GLY A 285 6.14 15.14 -38.53
N THR A 286 6.10 15.89 -37.43
CA THR A 286 6.11 15.34 -36.05
C THR A 286 4.85 15.67 -35.26
N ARG A 287 4.46 14.75 -34.37
CA ARG A 287 3.47 15.00 -33.29
C ARG A 287 4.09 14.91 -31.89
N GLN A 288 5.41 14.89 -31.79
CA GLN A 288 6.14 14.79 -30.53
C GLN A 288 6.60 16.17 -30.04
N LEU A 289 6.36 16.41 -28.75
CA LEU A 289 6.69 17.64 -28.04
C LEU A 289 7.60 17.32 -26.85
N THR A 290 8.64 18.13 -26.63
CA THR A 290 9.57 17.98 -25.49
C THR A 290 9.44 19.20 -24.56
N LEU A 291 8.94 19.01 -23.35
CA LEU A 291 8.88 20.07 -22.33
C LEU A 291 10.23 20.21 -21.62
N TYR A 292 10.78 21.42 -21.59
CA TYR A 292 11.94 21.82 -20.80
C TYR A 292 11.47 22.61 -19.57
N PRO A 293 11.26 21.96 -18.41
CA PRO A 293 10.79 22.63 -17.20
C PRO A 293 11.92 23.47 -16.55
N ASP A 294 11.54 24.60 -15.95
CA ASP A 294 12.43 25.49 -15.17
C ASP A 294 13.06 24.74 -13.98
N ALA A 295 14.28 25.09 -13.57
CA ALA A 295 14.94 24.42 -12.46
C ALA A 295 14.09 24.50 -11.17
N GLY A 296 13.82 23.34 -10.55
CA GLY A 296 12.93 23.24 -9.40
C GLY A 296 11.43 23.42 -9.69
N ALA A 297 10.99 23.35 -10.95
CA ALA A 297 9.57 23.41 -11.30
C ALA A 297 8.70 22.38 -10.54
N ILE A 298 9.22 21.18 -10.30
CA ILE A 298 8.53 20.13 -9.54
C ILE A 298 8.16 20.60 -8.12
N SER A 299 8.97 21.45 -7.50
CA SER A 299 8.73 22.01 -6.16
C SER A 299 7.62 23.08 -6.17
N ASN A 300 7.38 23.74 -7.31
CA ASN A 300 6.41 24.83 -7.42
C ASN A 300 5.02 24.35 -7.84
N SER A 301 4.05 24.40 -6.92
CA SER A 301 2.68 23.87 -7.16
C SER A 301 1.91 24.65 -8.23
N HIS A 302 2.26 25.92 -8.47
CA HIS A 302 1.65 26.73 -9.52
C HIS A 302 2.17 26.32 -10.91
N VAL A 303 3.48 26.14 -11.04
CA VAL A 303 4.14 25.71 -12.29
C VAL A 303 3.68 24.30 -12.68
N MET A 304 3.66 23.34 -11.75
CA MET A 304 3.11 22.00 -12.01
C MET A 304 1.63 22.03 -12.43
N ARG A 305 0.82 22.95 -11.90
CA ARG A 305 -0.57 23.14 -12.35
C ARG A 305 -0.65 23.67 -13.78
N GLN A 306 0.27 24.55 -14.19
CA GLN A 306 0.36 25.05 -15.56
C GLN A 306 0.79 23.94 -16.53
N TYR A 307 1.81 23.14 -16.17
CA TYR A 307 2.28 22.02 -17.00
C TYR A 307 1.23 20.90 -17.11
N ARG A 308 0.47 20.58 -16.05
CA ARG A 308 -0.69 19.67 -16.11
C ARG A 308 -1.74 20.13 -17.12
N ARG A 309 -2.07 21.43 -17.12
CA ARG A 309 -3.01 22.03 -18.09
C ARG A 309 -2.47 21.98 -19.52
N LEU A 310 -1.17 22.26 -19.71
CA LEU A 310 -0.49 22.09 -21.00
C LEU A 310 -0.60 20.65 -21.51
N LYS A 311 -0.25 19.65 -20.69
CA LYS A 311 -0.38 18.23 -21.04
C LYS A 311 -1.81 17.87 -21.46
N GLN A 312 -2.81 18.31 -20.70
CA GLN A 312 -4.23 18.10 -21.03
C GLN A 312 -4.67 18.80 -22.34
N LEU A 313 -4.06 19.93 -22.72
CA LEU A 313 -4.33 20.60 -24.00
C LEU A 313 -3.71 19.83 -25.16
N VAL A 314 -2.40 19.57 -25.11
CA VAL A 314 -1.67 18.97 -26.25
C VAL A 314 -2.08 17.52 -26.50
N THR A 315 -2.38 16.74 -25.45
CA THR A 315 -2.96 15.38 -25.62
C THR A 315 -4.32 15.43 -26.32
N ARG A 316 -5.19 16.40 -26.00
CA ARG A 316 -6.49 16.57 -26.69
C ARG A 316 -6.35 16.97 -28.17
N TRP A 317 -5.23 17.56 -28.56
CA TRP A 317 -4.92 17.88 -29.95
C TRP A 317 -4.13 16.77 -30.68
N GLY A 318 -3.94 15.61 -30.04
CA GLY A 318 -3.25 14.47 -30.64
C GLY A 318 -1.73 14.59 -30.68
N TYR A 319 -1.12 15.33 -29.75
CA TYR A 319 0.32 15.43 -29.58
C TYR A 319 0.81 14.62 -28.37
N THR A 320 1.99 14.01 -28.48
CA THR A 320 2.65 13.28 -27.40
C THR A 320 3.66 14.19 -26.70
N LEU A 321 3.53 14.35 -25.38
CA LEU A 321 4.42 15.20 -24.57
C LEU A 321 5.41 14.36 -23.76
N ARG A 322 6.70 14.52 -24.03
CA ARG A 322 7.83 14.06 -23.22
C ARG A 322 8.39 15.22 -22.38
N VAL A 323 9.20 14.92 -21.37
CA VAL A 323 9.84 15.92 -20.51
C VAL A 323 11.35 15.72 -20.54
N ALA A 324 12.09 16.78 -20.85
CA ALA A 324 13.53 16.84 -20.75
C ALA A 324 13.95 16.95 -19.28
N TRP A 325 14.73 15.98 -18.79
CA TRP A 325 15.07 15.80 -17.39
C TRP A 325 16.56 15.53 -17.21
N TRP A 326 17.19 16.29 -16.32
CA TRP A 326 18.61 16.20 -15.94
C TRP A 326 18.73 16.34 -14.41
N ASN A 327 17.73 15.84 -13.68
CA ASN A 327 17.61 15.92 -12.22
C ASN A 327 17.48 17.34 -11.63
N GLN A 328 16.78 18.25 -12.33
CA GLN A 328 16.62 19.66 -11.98
C GLN A 328 15.58 19.94 -10.86
N VAL A 329 15.87 19.45 -9.65
CA VAL A 329 14.99 19.44 -8.47
C VAL A 329 14.93 20.79 -7.72
N TYR A 330 15.99 21.59 -7.74
CA TYR A 330 16.22 22.74 -6.86
C TYR A 330 16.54 24.03 -7.62
N LYS A 331 15.68 25.04 -7.46
CA LYS A 331 15.71 26.32 -8.19
C LYS A 331 17.00 27.16 -8.10
N ASN A 332 17.84 26.93 -7.09
CA ASN A 332 19.07 27.70 -6.85
C ASN A 332 20.34 26.83 -6.86
N ALA A 333 20.23 25.51 -7.07
CA ALA A 333 21.36 24.59 -7.08
C ALA A 333 21.54 23.89 -8.43
N ASP A 334 20.45 23.68 -9.17
CA ASP A 334 20.46 23.04 -10.48
C ASP A 334 20.37 24.08 -11.60
N LEU A 335 20.97 23.76 -12.75
CA LEU A 335 21.02 24.66 -13.91
C LEU A 335 19.71 24.62 -14.71
N ASP A 336 19.29 25.79 -15.17
CA ASP A 336 18.26 25.93 -16.20
C ASP A 336 18.75 25.39 -17.55
N ALA A 337 17.82 25.00 -18.44
CA ALA A 337 18.15 24.36 -19.72
C ALA A 337 19.18 25.14 -20.57
N ASP A 338 19.08 26.47 -20.62
CA ASP A 338 20.02 27.29 -21.39
C ASP A 338 21.39 27.46 -20.70
N GLU A 339 21.45 27.38 -19.37
CA GLU A 339 22.71 27.44 -18.61
C GLU A 339 23.42 26.07 -18.60
N LEU A 340 22.68 24.96 -18.57
CA LEU A 340 23.20 23.60 -18.76
C LEU A 340 23.82 23.42 -20.15
N LEU A 341 23.12 23.86 -21.20
CA LEU A 341 23.61 23.80 -22.58
C LEU A 341 24.83 24.70 -22.81
N ALA A 342 24.83 25.92 -22.25
CA ALA A 342 26.00 26.81 -22.30
C ALA A 342 27.23 26.23 -21.57
N ALA A 343 27.02 25.36 -20.56
CA ALA A 343 28.08 24.63 -19.86
C ALA A 343 28.57 23.37 -20.61
N GLY A 344 28.06 23.08 -21.82
CA GLY A 344 28.42 21.89 -22.59
C GLY A 344 27.80 20.58 -22.08
N ARG A 345 26.96 20.62 -21.04
CA ARG A 345 26.38 19.45 -20.36
C ARG A 345 25.07 18.97 -21.00
N GLY A 346 24.92 19.17 -22.31
CA GLY A 346 23.69 18.88 -23.05
C GLY A 346 23.33 17.39 -23.12
N GLU A 347 24.31 16.50 -22.95
CA GLU A 347 24.16 15.04 -22.96
C GLU A 347 23.41 14.50 -21.72
N GLU A 348 23.38 15.25 -20.62
CA GLU A 348 22.67 14.87 -19.38
C GLU A 348 21.14 14.96 -19.48
N ILE A 349 20.61 15.44 -20.61
CA ILE A 349 19.18 15.63 -20.83
C ILE A 349 18.55 14.31 -21.31
N GLU A 350 17.90 13.60 -20.39
CA GLU A 350 17.09 12.42 -20.67
C GLU A 350 15.64 12.81 -21.02
N GLU A 351 14.97 12.06 -21.91
CA GLU A 351 13.54 12.26 -22.20
C GLU A 351 12.64 11.28 -21.42
N ILE A 352 12.15 11.73 -20.26
CA ILE A 352 11.22 10.96 -19.43
C ILE A 352 9.76 11.13 -19.86
N THR A 353 8.93 10.17 -19.49
CA THR A 353 7.48 10.26 -19.68
C THR A 353 6.83 11.22 -18.69
N TRP A 354 5.66 11.76 -19.05
CA TRP A 354 4.85 12.58 -18.15
C TRP A 354 4.54 11.87 -16.81
N SER A 355 4.33 10.55 -16.83
CA SER A 355 4.02 9.78 -15.62
C SER A 355 5.19 9.73 -14.63
N GLN A 356 6.41 9.54 -15.14
CA GLN A 356 7.64 9.59 -14.32
C GLN A 356 7.86 11.00 -13.75
N PHE A 357 7.68 12.05 -14.56
CA PHE A 357 7.78 13.43 -14.10
C PHE A 357 6.75 13.77 -13.01
N GLU A 358 5.53 13.23 -13.11
CA GLU A 358 4.47 13.42 -12.12
C GLU A 358 4.72 12.64 -10.82
N GLN A 359 5.30 11.43 -10.89
CA GLN A 359 5.78 10.67 -9.72
C GLN A 359 6.89 11.41 -8.98
N ILE A 360 7.90 11.94 -9.68
CA ILE A 360 8.99 12.74 -9.10
C ILE A 360 8.42 13.98 -8.36
N ALA A 361 7.37 14.61 -8.91
CA ALA A 361 6.71 15.77 -8.31
C ALA A 361 5.82 15.45 -7.08
N TYR A 362 5.57 14.17 -6.79
CA TYR A 362 4.71 13.68 -5.69
C TYR A 362 5.48 13.40 -4.37
N ASN A 363 6.73 13.85 -4.26
CA ASN A 363 7.61 13.59 -3.11
C ASN A 363 7.05 14.17 -1.78
N PRO A 364 6.87 13.35 -0.71
CA PRO A 364 6.36 13.79 0.60
C PRO A 364 7.11 14.95 1.25
N ASN A 365 8.40 15.14 0.92
CA ASN A 365 9.20 16.28 1.39
C ASN A 365 8.63 17.65 0.97
N ARG A 366 7.70 17.70 0.02
CA ARG A 366 7.05 18.94 -0.44
C ARG A 366 6.19 19.61 0.63
N ILE A 367 5.33 18.85 1.32
CA ILE A 367 4.46 19.40 2.38
C ILE A 367 5.33 19.92 3.53
N TYR A 368 6.37 19.15 3.88
CA TYR A 368 7.42 19.53 4.83
C TYR A 368 8.13 20.85 4.44
N GLN A 369 8.56 21.03 3.18
CA GLN A 369 9.23 22.26 2.72
C GLN A 369 8.29 23.47 2.52
N GLU A 370 7.04 23.26 2.11
CA GLU A 370 6.05 24.34 2.02
C GLU A 370 5.66 24.87 3.42
N ILE A 371 5.55 23.98 4.42
CA ILE A 371 5.37 24.34 5.83
C ILE A 371 6.63 25.04 6.40
N LEU A 372 7.84 24.55 6.09
CA LEU A 372 9.10 25.21 6.49
C LEU A 372 9.19 26.65 5.96
N ASN A 373 8.85 26.89 4.69
CA ASN A 373 8.83 28.24 4.12
C ASN A 373 7.76 29.13 4.77
N LEU A 374 6.61 28.58 5.14
CA LEU A 374 5.57 29.27 5.93
C LEU A 374 6.16 29.82 7.25
N PHE A 375 6.88 28.99 8.00
CA PHE A 375 7.51 29.37 9.27
C PHE A 375 8.73 30.28 9.09
N GLN A 376 9.55 30.08 8.05
CA GLN A 376 10.67 30.98 7.73
C GLN A 376 10.19 32.39 7.34
N THR A 377 9.03 32.51 6.70
CA THR A 377 8.43 33.82 6.40
C THR A 377 7.91 34.51 7.67
N ALA A 378 7.38 33.75 8.64
CA ALA A 378 7.02 34.26 9.96
C ALA A 378 8.25 34.74 10.79
N LYS A 379 9.43 34.16 10.55
CA LYS A 379 10.74 34.55 11.15
C LYS A 379 11.05 36.05 10.94
N VAL A 380 10.62 36.64 9.83
CA VAL A 380 10.74 38.09 9.53
C VAL A 380 9.75 38.93 10.34
N PHE A 381 8.57 38.40 10.63
CA PHE A 381 7.52 39.11 11.36
C PHE A 381 7.82 39.18 12.87
N ILE A 382 8.32 38.08 13.45
CA ILE A 382 8.77 38.03 14.85
C ILE A 382 10.00 38.95 15.06
N LYS A 383 10.95 38.98 14.12
CA LYS A 383 12.13 39.88 14.18
C LYS A 383 11.79 41.38 14.17
N ARG A 384 10.64 41.79 13.62
CA ARG A 384 10.26 43.22 13.53
C ARG A 384 9.50 43.73 14.76
N SER A 385 8.89 42.84 15.54
CA SER A 385 8.17 43.20 16.77
C SER A 385 9.07 43.31 18.01
N VAL A 386 10.36 42.95 17.88
CA VAL A 386 11.34 42.94 18.98
C VAL A 386 12.56 43.76 18.58
N VAL A 387 12.39 45.07 18.49
CA VAL A 387 13.50 46.04 18.35
C VAL A 387 13.44 47.00 19.53
N GLY A 388 14.17 46.66 20.60
CA GLY A 388 14.29 47.46 21.81
C GLY A 388 15.33 46.87 22.77
N PHE A 389 16.44 47.59 22.95
CA PHE A 389 17.51 47.40 23.94
C PHE A 389 18.50 46.22 23.80
N GLY A 390 19.80 46.55 23.85
CA GLY A 390 20.83 45.72 24.53
C GLY A 390 21.87 44.97 23.68
N LYS A 391 23.11 45.47 23.66
CA LYS A 391 24.37 44.70 23.43
C LYS A 391 24.97 44.40 24.83
N VAL A 392 25.91 43.49 25.12
CA VAL A 392 26.92 42.59 24.47
C VAL A 392 27.20 41.43 25.51
N PRO A 393 28.18 40.48 25.40
CA PRO A 393 29.13 40.07 24.35
C PRO A 393 29.09 38.53 24.05
N ARG A 394 30.20 37.93 23.58
CA ARG A 394 30.45 36.48 23.42
C ARG A 394 31.38 35.93 24.51
N LYS A 395 31.06 34.73 25.04
CA LYS A 395 31.98 33.64 25.51
C LYS A 395 31.16 32.34 25.37
N GLY A 396 31.64 31.18 24.94
CA GLY A 396 33.00 30.73 24.66
C GLY A 396 33.12 29.27 25.10
N LEU A 397 32.87 28.32 24.19
CA LEU A 397 33.03 26.87 24.41
C LEU A 397 33.39 26.21 23.07
N GLN A 398 34.35 25.29 23.09
CA GLN A 398 35.03 24.73 21.91
C GLN A 398 34.27 23.51 21.32
N PRO A 399 34.56 23.13 20.06
CA PRO A 399 33.92 21.98 19.43
C PRO A 399 34.55 20.66 19.90
N LEU A 400 33.74 19.75 20.45
CA LEU A 400 34.12 18.36 20.63
C LEU A 400 34.02 17.59 19.31
N GLN A 401 34.91 16.61 19.15
CA GLN A 401 35.29 16.03 17.86
C GLN A 401 34.24 15.07 17.29
N LYS A 402 34.21 14.98 15.95
CA LYS A 402 33.40 14.00 15.20
C LYS A 402 34.01 12.59 15.35
N PRO A 403 33.21 11.56 15.67
CA PRO A 403 33.49 10.20 15.22
C PRO A 403 33.29 10.10 13.70
N THR A 404 34.21 9.42 13.04
CA THR A 404 34.26 9.15 11.60
C THR A 404 32.97 8.54 11.04
N SER A 405 32.45 9.14 9.97
CA SER A 405 31.39 8.56 9.15
C SER A 405 31.93 7.42 8.27
N VAL A 406 31.49 6.19 8.52
CA VAL A 406 31.66 5.09 7.56
C VAL A 406 30.72 5.32 6.37
N ASN A 407 31.26 5.24 5.16
CA ASN A 407 30.48 5.39 3.92
C ASN A 407 29.39 4.32 3.82
N ARG A 408 28.12 4.73 3.88
CA ARG A 408 26.96 3.96 3.38
C ARG A 408 26.25 4.73 2.27
N ASN A 409 27.01 5.07 1.22
CA ASN A 409 26.48 5.56 -0.06
C ASN A 409 27.07 4.71 -1.20
N GLN A 410 26.59 3.48 -1.31
CA GLN A 410 26.58 2.74 -2.57
C GLN A 410 25.15 2.22 -2.78
N PRO A 411 24.49 2.53 -3.90
CA PRO A 411 23.23 1.89 -4.25
C PRO A 411 23.53 0.44 -4.63
N VAL A 412 23.15 -0.50 -3.75
CA VAL A 412 23.19 -1.93 -4.07
C VAL A 412 22.16 -2.18 -5.17
N GLN A 413 22.63 -2.34 -6.41
CA GLN A 413 21.80 -2.76 -7.52
C GLN A 413 21.54 -4.26 -7.40
N SER A 414 20.48 -4.66 -6.70
CA SER A 414 19.93 -6.02 -6.77
C SER A 414 19.26 -6.24 -8.13
N LYS A 415 20.08 -6.44 -9.17
CA LYS A 415 19.65 -6.92 -10.48
C LYS A 415 19.90 -8.43 -10.60
N THR A 416 18.88 -9.21 -10.29
CA THR A 416 18.71 -10.55 -10.85
C THR A 416 17.28 -10.62 -11.37
N PRO A 417 17.01 -11.08 -12.60
CA PRO A 417 15.70 -10.86 -13.23
C PRO A 417 14.65 -11.80 -12.64
N GLU A 418 13.42 -11.32 -12.47
CA GLU A 418 12.27 -12.20 -12.64
C GLU A 418 12.29 -12.72 -14.10
N PRO A 419 12.08 -14.02 -14.34
CA PRO A 419 11.95 -14.53 -15.70
C PRO A 419 10.75 -13.84 -16.34
N LYS A 420 10.98 -13.20 -17.50
CA LYS A 420 9.92 -12.52 -18.27
C LYS A 420 9.11 -13.56 -19.05
N THR A 421 8.46 -14.48 -18.34
CA THR A 421 7.60 -15.49 -18.95
C THR A 421 6.57 -14.82 -19.84
N GLY A 422 6.60 -15.15 -21.13
CA GLY A 422 5.64 -14.59 -22.09
C GLY A 422 4.21 -14.96 -21.69
N THR A 423 3.25 -14.05 -21.87
CA THR A 423 1.84 -14.38 -21.62
C THR A 423 1.19 -14.81 -22.93
N VAL A 424 0.69 -16.05 -23.00
CA VAL A 424 0.08 -16.62 -24.22
C VAL A 424 -1.40 -16.89 -23.96
N SER A 425 -2.26 -16.45 -24.89
CA SER A 425 -3.70 -16.75 -24.81
C SER A 425 -3.98 -18.14 -25.34
N TYR A 426 -4.63 -18.98 -24.54
CA TYR A 426 -5.05 -20.32 -24.92
C TYR A 426 -6.08 -20.29 -26.06
N VAL A 427 -5.80 -21.08 -27.10
CA VAL A 427 -6.72 -21.42 -28.18
C VAL A 427 -6.91 -22.94 -28.15
N PRO A 428 -8.14 -23.45 -28.05
CA PRO A 428 -8.39 -24.90 -28.05
C PRO A 428 -7.77 -25.62 -29.25
N GLY A 429 -7.10 -26.75 -28.97
CA GLY A 429 -6.31 -27.52 -29.92
C GLY A 429 -4.85 -27.05 -30.07
N GLN A 430 -4.51 -25.86 -29.59
CA GLN A 430 -3.21 -25.19 -29.79
C GLN A 430 -2.42 -24.99 -28.49
N LEU A 431 -2.70 -25.74 -27.42
CA LEU A 431 -1.83 -25.79 -26.25
C LEU A 431 -0.43 -26.32 -26.65
N PRO A 432 0.68 -25.71 -26.24
CA PRO A 432 2.01 -26.21 -26.60
C PRO A 432 2.29 -27.59 -25.97
N THR A 433 3.04 -28.41 -26.68
CA THR A 433 3.77 -29.56 -26.12
C THR A 433 4.92 -29.09 -25.22
N LEU A 434 5.54 -29.99 -24.46
CA LEU A 434 6.67 -29.63 -23.58
C LEU A 434 7.83 -28.96 -24.35
N GLN A 435 8.14 -29.43 -25.55
CA GLN A 435 9.21 -28.87 -26.37
C GLN A 435 8.85 -27.49 -26.92
N GLU A 436 7.63 -27.30 -27.44
CA GLU A 436 7.15 -25.98 -27.86
C GLU A 436 7.09 -24.99 -26.68
N TYR A 437 6.74 -25.46 -25.47
CA TYR A 437 6.71 -24.64 -24.25
C TYR A 437 8.11 -24.21 -23.80
N GLN A 438 9.12 -25.07 -23.98
CA GLN A 438 10.54 -24.75 -23.80
C GLN A 438 11.01 -23.71 -24.84
N ASP A 439 10.71 -23.93 -26.12
CA ASP A 439 11.05 -23.02 -27.22
C ASP A 439 10.40 -21.62 -27.07
N MET A 440 9.31 -21.53 -26.31
CA MET A 440 8.57 -20.30 -26.02
C MET A 440 8.99 -19.59 -24.71
N ASP A 441 10.06 -20.04 -24.03
CA ASP A 441 10.55 -19.50 -22.75
C ASP A 441 9.47 -19.55 -21.63
N TYR A 442 8.89 -20.75 -21.45
CA TYR A 442 8.00 -21.12 -20.34
C TYR A 442 6.82 -20.17 -20.12
N PRO A 443 5.99 -19.94 -21.16
CA PRO A 443 4.97 -18.91 -21.12
C PRO A 443 3.79 -19.24 -20.19
N LYS A 444 3.28 -18.23 -19.49
CA LYS A 444 2.04 -18.35 -18.71
C LYS A 444 0.84 -18.44 -19.65
N ILE A 445 0.08 -19.54 -19.59
CA ILE A 445 -1.07 -19.80 -20.47
C ILE A 445 -2.36 -19.23 -19.87
N ILE A 446 -3.00 -18.28 -20.56
CA ILE A 446 -4.22 -17.60 -20.11
C ILE A 446 -5.44 -18.10 -20.88
N PHE A 447 -6.42 -18.68 -20.19
CA PHE A 447 -7.67 -19.19 -20.78
C PHE A 447 -8.91 -18.38 -20.37
N LYS A 448 -9.99 -18.48 -21.15
CA LYS A 448 -11.27 -17.82 -20.86
C LYS A 448 -12.15 -18.69 -19.95
N ASP A 449 -13.13 -18.08 -19.29
CA ASP A 449 -14.13 -18.84 -18.55
C ASP A 449 -14.84 -19.90 -19.42
N GLY A 450 -15.24 -21.01 -18.80
CA GLY A 450 -15.76 -22.19 -19.47
C GLY A 450 -14.72 -23.08 -20.19
N GLN A 451 -13.49 -22.61 -20.45
CA GLN A 451 -12.48 -23.39 -21.18
C GLN A 451 -11.64 -24.36 -20.32
N ARG A 452 -11.71 -24.25 -18.98
CA ARG A 452 -10.83 -24.98 -18.03
C ARG A 452 -10.74 -26.49 -18.28
N LEU A 453 -11.88 -27.18 -18.34
CA LEU A 453 -11.92 -28.63 -18.52
C LEU A 453 -11.26 -29.06 -19.84
N LEU A 454 -11.58 -28.35 -20.93
CA LEU A 454 -11.04 -28.64 -22.25
C LEU A 454 -9.52 -28.47 -22.28
N LEU A 455 -9.01 -27.41 -21.63
CA LEU A 455 -7.57 -27.19 -21.48
C LEU A 455 -6.91 -28.33 -20.72
N TRP A 456 -7.45 -28.71 -19.55
CA TRP A 456 -6.92 -29.84 -18.78
C TRP A 456 -6.90 -31.15 -19.58
N GLN A 457 -7.97 -31.44 -20.33
CA GLN A 457 -8.06 -32.62 -21.19
C GLN A 457 -7.02 -32.60 -22.31
N GLU A 458 -6.84 -31.45 -22.96
CA GLU A 458 -5.84 -31.25 -24.01
C GLU A 458 -4.42 -31.40 -23.46
N ALA A 459 -4.13 -30.83 -22.28
CA ALA A 459 -2.84 -30.94 -21.61
C ALA A 459 -2.48 -32.41 -21.34
N VAL A 460 -3.39 -33.17 -20.72
CA VAL A 460 -3.19 -34.60 -20.46
C VAL A 460 -3.06 -35.41 -21.77
N THR A 461 -3.79 -35.03 -22.82
CA THR A 461 -3.69 -35.66 -24.15
C THR A 461 -2.35 -35.39 -24.82
N LYS A 462 -1.78 -34.20 -24.62
CA LYS A 462 -0.43 -33.80 -25.08
C LYS A 462 0.70 -34.29 -24.17
N GLY A 463 0.41 -35.12 -23.17
CA GLY A 463 1.39 -35.76 -22.31
C GLY A 463 1.83 -34.95 -21.08
N TRP A 464 1.20 -33.81 -20.79
CA TRP A 464 1.52 -33.02 -19.59
C TRP A 464 1.15 -33.76 -18.31
N LYS A 465 2.17 -34.06 -17.50
CA LYS A 465 2.01 -34.75 -16.21
C LYS A 465 1.76 -33.80 -15.03
N HIS A 466 2.34 -32.60 -15.06
CA HIS A 466 2.25 -31.62 -13.98
C HIS A 466 1.64 -30.31 -14.51
N ILE A 467 0.46 -29.95 -14.00
CA ILE A 467 -0.33 -28.80 -14.47
C ILE A 467 -0.71 -27.96 -13.26
N LEU A 468 -0.29 -26.70 -13.20
CA LEU A 468 -0.60 -25.77 -12.11
C LEU A 468 -1.68 -24.77 -12.56
N ASP A 469 -2.90 -24.91 -12.03
CA ASP A 469 -3.98 -23.94 -12.24
C ASP A 469 -3.90 -22.81 -11.20
N LYS A 470 -3.22 -21.72 -11.60
CA LYS A 470 -3.05 -20.49 -10.83
C LYS A 470 -4.29 -19.59 -10.79
N SER A 471 -5.43 -19.99 -11.38
CA SER A 471 -6.66 -19.19 -11.34
C SER A 471 -6.99 -18.75 -9.90
N ALA A 472 -7.30 -17.47 -9.71
CA ALA A 472 -7.62 -16.91 -8.40
C ALA A 472 -8.76 -17.68 -7.67
N PRO A 473 -8.78 -17.66 -6.32
CA PRO A 473 -9.84 -18.31 -5.54
C PRO A 473 -11.25 -17.81 -5.94
N GLY A 474 -12.19 -18.74 -6.10
CA GLY A 474 -13.56 -18.42 -6.52
C GLY A 474 -13.82 -18.55 -8.02
N LEU A 475 -12.80 -18.54 -8.88
CA LEU A 475 -12.95 -18.74 -10.34
C LEU A 475 -13.30 -20.19 -10.75
N GLY A 476 -13.82 -21.01 -9.84
CA GLY A 476 -14.36 -22.35 -10.15
C GLY A 476 -13.36 -23.50 -10.28
N LYS A 477 -12.13 -23.40 -9.75
CA LYS A 477 -11.11 -24.48 -9.78
C LYS A 477 -11.65 -25.82 -9.24
N SER A 478 -12.03 -25.86 -7.96
CA SER A 478 -12.58 -27.03 -7.28
C SER A 478 -13.92 -27.49 -7.88
N HIS A 479 -14.70 -26.57 -8.46
CA HIS A 479 -15.91 -26.91 -9.21
C HIS A 479 -15.57 -27.69 -10.48
N GLY A 480 -14.58 -27.23 -11.26
CA GLY A 480 -14.06 -27.93 -12.45
C GLY A 480 -13.60 -29.35 -12.13
N ALA A 481 -12.82 -29.52 -11.05
CA ALA A 481 -12.41 -30.85 -10.58
C ALA A 481 -13.61 -31.72 -10.15
N GLY A 482 -14.64 -31.12 -9.53
CA GLY A 482 -15.86 -31.82 -9.11
C GLY A 482 -16.76 -32.32 -10.23
N ILE A 483 -16.76 -31.67 -11.40
CA ILE A 483 -17.49 -32.12 -12.59
C ILE A 483 -16.66 -32.98 -13.55
N ALA A 484 -15.37 -33.17 -13.28
CA ALA A 484 -14.49 -34.02 -14.08
C ALA A 484 -14.95 -35.49 -14.12
N LEU A 485 -14.73 -36.13 -15.27
CA LEU A 485 -15.06 -37.54 -15.55
C LEU A 485 -13.80 -38.29 -15.96
N PRO A 486 -13.52 -39.49 -15.41
CA PRO A 486 -12.29 -40.25 -15.72
C PRO A 486 -12.09 -40.51 -17.22
N ASP A 487 -13.15 -40.91 -17.93
CA ASP A 487 -13.13 -41.22 -19.36
C ASP A 487 -12.62 -40.05 -20.21
N ALA A 488 -12.95 -38.81 -19.82
CA ALA A 488 -12.55 -37.60 -20.53
C ALA A 488 -11.03 -37.31 -20.46
N PHE A 489 -10.30 -37.97 -19.56
CA PHE A 489 -8.84 -37.91 -19.45
C PHE A 489 -8.17 -39.26 -19.80
N ALA A 490 -8.94 -40.21 -20.34
CA ALA A 490 -8.53 -41.59 -20.58
C ALA A 490 -7.84 -42.23 -19.36
N VAL A 491 -8.48 -42.14 -18.19
CA VAL A 491 -8.11 -42.79 -16.93
C VAL A 491 -9.30 -43.57 -16.37
N GLU A 492 -9.03 -44.63 -15.61
CA GLU A 492 -10.09 -45.42 -14.96
C GLU A 492 -10.61 -44.72 -13.69
N LYS A 493 -9.76 -43.91 -13.04
CA LYS A 493 -10.06 -43.26 -11.75
C LYS A 493 -9.54 -41.83 -11.67
N LEU A 494 -10.28 -40.98 -10.95
CA LEU A 494 -9.85 -39.65 -10.53
C LEU A 494 -9.78 -39.54 -9.01
N TRP A 495 -8.76 -38.85 -8.53
CA TRP A 495 -8.54 -38.52 -7.13
C TRP A 495 -8.73 -37.03 -6.88
N TYR A 496 -9.38 -36.66 -5.78
CA TYR A 496 -9.40 -35.30 -5.26
C TYR A 496 -8.75 -35.29 -3.88
N PHE A 497 -7.51 -34.81 -3.83
CA PHE A 497 -6.77 -34.69 -2.58
C PHE A 497 -7.04 -33.32 -1.95
N ALA A 498 -7.43 -33.31 -0.68
CA ALA A 498 -7.74 -32.10 0.07
C ALA A 498 -7.51 -32.30 1.58
N LEU A 499 -7.23 -31.19 2.28
CA LEU A 499 -6.97 -31.21 3.73
C LEU A 499 -8.19 -31.68 4.53
N ASP A 500 -9.36 -31.07 4.28
CA ASP A 500 -10.66 -31.52 4.83
C ASP A 500 -11.50 -32.21 3.75
N HIS A 501 -11.03 -33.39 3.31
CA HIS A 501 -11.72 -34.18 2.31
C HIS A 501 -13.12 -34.68 2.74
N ARG A 502 -13.40 -34.76 4.06
CA ARG A 502 -14.70 -35.24 4.57
C ARG A 502 -15.76 -34.17 4.45
N ASN A 503 -15.39 -32.91 4.71
CA ASN A 503 -16.26 -31.74 4.68
C ASN A 503 -15.92 -30.82 3.50
N PRO A 504 -16.11 -31.26 2.23
CA PRO A 504 -15.70 -30.50 1.07
C PRO A 504 -16.43 -29.16 0.97
N THR A 505 -15.71 -28.12 0.60
CA THR A 505 -16.23 -26.75 0.47
C THR A 505 -17.00 -26.48 -0.83
N THR A 506 -17.09 -27.48 -1.70
CA THR A 506 -17.71 -27.40 -3.04
C THR A 506 -18.71 -28.54 -3.25
N GLY A 507 -19.98 -28.20 -3.53
CA GLY A 507 -21.07 -29.19 -3.62
C GLY A 507 -20.89 -30.27 -4.69
N VAL A 508 -20.29 -29.94 -5.85
CA VAL A 508 -19.99 -30.95 -6.88
C VAL A 508 -18.93 -31.96 -6.45
N ILE A 509 -17.98 -31.59 -5.59
CA ILE A 509 -17.05 -32.56 -4.97
C ILE A 509 -17.80 -33.42 -3.96
N GLU A 510 -18.68 -32.82 -3.16
CA GLU A 510 -19.49 -33.53 -2.17
C GLU A 510 -20.38 -34.61 -2.82
N GLN A 511 -20.99 -34.27 -3.97
CA GLN A 511 -21.91 -35.10 -4.74
C GLN A 511 -21.21 -36.19 -5.57
N ASN A 512 -20.10 -35.85 -6.26
CA ASN A 512 -19.54 -36.69 -7.31
C ASN A 512 -18.35 -37.57 -6.90
N TYR A 513 -17.69 -37.26 -5.77
CA TYR A 513 -16.52 -37.98 -5.28
C TYR A 513 -16.82 -38.73 -3.99
N THR A 514 -16.54 -40.02 -3.96
CA THR A 514 -16.70 -40.89 -2.79
C THR A 514 -15.61 -40.58 -1.75
N ASP A 515 -16.01 -40.33 -0.50
CA ASP A 515 -15.05 -40.14 0.60
C ASP A 515 -14.29 -41.43 0.91
N LEU A 516 -12.96 -41.36 0.96
CA LEU A 516 -12.12 -42.49 1.36
C LEU A 516 -12.07 -42.56 2.90
N PRO A 517 -12.67 -43.58 3.53
CA PRO A 517 -12.75 -43.65 4.98
C PRO A 517 -11.38 -43.87 5.60
N VAL A 518 -11.18 -43.26 6.77
CA VAL A 518 -10.00 -43.43 7.64
C VAL A 518 -10.34 -44.31 8.84
N ARG A 519 -9.32 -44.88 9.51
CA ARG A 519 -9.50 -45.60 10.77
C ARG A 519 -9.90 -44.61 11.85
N ASN A 520 -11.04 -44.83 12.51
CA ASN A 520 -11.51 -43.99 13.60
C ASN A 520 -12.18 -44.80 14.71
N ALA A 521 -12.12 -44.28 15.93
CA ALA A 521 -12.83 -44.80 17.11
C ALA A 521 -14.24 -44.20 17.27
N GLY A 522 -14.65 -43.34 16.34
CA GLY A 522 -15.86 -42.52 16.37
C GLY A 522 -15.53 -41.08 16.01
N MET A 523 -16.52 -40.33 15.53
CA MET A 523 -16.39 -38.93 15.12
C MET A 523 -17.43 -38.07 15.85
N LYS A 524 -17.16 -36.78 15.96
CA LYS A 524 -18.09 -35.77 16.47
C LYS A 524 -18.84 -35.11 15.32
N ILE A 525 -20.14 -34.89 15.49
CA ILE A 525 -20.99 -34.18 14.54
C ILE A 525 -21.14 -32.74 15.03
N ASP A 526 -20.74 -31.78 14.20
CA ASP A 526 -20.92 -30.36 14.43
C ASP A 526 -22.17 -29.87 13.68
N PRO A 527 -23.31 -29.65 14.36
CA PRO A 527 -24.53 -29.17 13.72
C PRO A 527 -24.50 -27.68 13.39
N SER A 528 -23.54 -26.91 13.93
CA SER A 528 -23.45 -25.46 13.73
C SER A 528 -22.91 -25.09 12.35
N ARG A 529 -22.11 -25.98 11.75
CA ARG A 529 -21.53 -25.81 10.41
C ARG A 529 -22.08 -26.85 9.45
N LYS A 530 -22.31 -26.41 8.22
CA LYS A 530 -22.90 -27.20 7.14
C LYS A 530 -21.98 -27.29 5.93
N THR A 531 -21.97 -28.45 5.29
CA THR A 531 -21.41 -28.62 3.94
C THR A 531 -22.32 -27.97 2.89
N PRO A 532 -21.86 -27.75 1.64
CA PRO A 532 -22.68 -27.16 0.58
C PRO A 532 -23.97 -27.93 0.25
N LEU A 533 -24.03 -29.24 0.49
CA LEU A 533 -25.27 -30.04 0.36
C LEU A 533 -26.11 -30.08 1.64
N GLY A 534 -25.76 -29.31 2.68
CA GLY A 534 -26.54 -29.16 3.92
C GLY A 534 -26.30 -30.24 4.99
N ASN A 535 -25.33 -31.13 4.78
CA ASN A 535 -24.92 -32.13 5.78
C ASN A 535 -24.18 -31.45 6.95
N ASN A 536 -24.29 -32.02 8.15
CA ASN A 536 -23.49 -31.54 9.29
C ASN A 536 -22.01 -31.83 9.05
N VAL A 537 -21.15 -30.92 9.50
CA VAL A 537 -19.69 -31.12 9.46
C VAL A 537 -19.28 -32.22 10.45
N VAL A 538 -18.40 -33.12 10.03
CA VAL A 538 -17.91 -34.25 10.83
C VAL A 538 -16.44 -34.02 11.19
N VAL A 539 -16.14 -33.94 12.49
CA VAL A 539 -14.81 -33.64 13.03
C VAL A 539 -14.32 -34.74 13.98
N TRP A 540 -13.03 -34.74 14.28
CA TRP A 540 -12.49 -35.57 15.35
C TRP A 540 -12.98 -35.07 16.72
N PRO A 541 -13.37 -35.95 17.66
CA PRO A 541 -13.71 -35.55 19.02
C PRO A 541 -12.51 -34.91 19.71
N LYS A 542 -12.73 -33.85 20.50
CA LYS A 542 -11.69 -33.27 21.35
C LYS A 542 -11.43 -34.15 22.58
N PRO A 543 -10.28 -34.01 23.27
CA PRO A 543 -10.03 -34.72 24.52
C PRO A 543 -11.16 -34.50 25.54
N GLY A 544 -11.82 -35.59 25.95
CA GLY A 544 -12.97 -35.57 26.87
C GLY A 544 -14.36 -35.46 26.20
N GLU A 545 -14.45 -35.32 24.88
CA GLU A 545 -15.73 -35.40 24.15
C GLU A 545 -16.06 -36.84 23.75
N GLU A 546 -17.28 -37.30 24.05
CA GLU A 546 -17.81 -38.56 23.52
C GLU A 546 -18.17 -38.42 22.03
N PRO A 547 -17.83 -39.41 21.17
CA PRO A 547 -18.16 -39.40 19.75
C PRO A 547 -19.66 -39.64 19.51
N ASP A 548 -20.21 -38.96 18.49
CA ASP A 548 -21.61 -39.13 18.07
C ASP A 548 -21.78 -40.28 17.06
N THR A 549 -20.70 -40.68 16.37
CA THR A 549 -20.70 -41.79 15.41
C THR A 549 -19.98 -43.02 15.96
N GLN A 550 -20.44 -44.21 15.55
CA GLN A 550 -19.76 -45.46 15.85
C GLN A 550 -18.42 -45.58 15.09
N GLY A 551 -17.35 -45.92 15.79
CA GLY A 551 -16.03 -46.12 15.21
C GLY A 551 -15.93 -47.34 14.28
N ASN A 552 -15.24 -47.18 13.16
CA ASN A 552 -14.99 -48.27 12.19
C ASN A 552 -13.77 -49.16 12.53
N CYS A 553 -12.99 -48.81 13.55
CA CYS A 553 -11.86 -49.59 14.02
C CYS A 553 -11.58 -49.33 15.52
N HIS A 554 -11.91 -50.28 16.39
CA HIS A 554 -11.63 -50.18 17.84
C HIS A 554 -10.13 -50.12 18.17
N ARG A 555 -9.27 -50.72 17.33
CA ARG A 555 -7.80 -50.62 17.46
C ARG A 555 -7.20 -49.35 16.87
N ALA A 556 -8.01 -48.37 16.40
CA ALA A 556 -7.51 -47.12 15.81
C ALA A 556 -6.46 -46.38 16.67
N PRO A 557 -6.58 -46.30 18.02
CA PRO A 557 -5.56 -45.64 18.84
C PRO A 557 -4.18 -46.34 18.81
N LEU A 558 -4.11 -47.66 18.61
CA LEU A 558 -2.84 -48.38 18.52
C LEU A 558 -2.03 -47.95 17.28
N PHE A 559 -2.71 -47.56 16.18
CA PHE A 559 -2.03 -47.01 15.00
C PHE A 559 -1.46 -45.62 15.27
N ALA A 560 -2.15 -44.80 16.09
CA ALA A 560 -1.61 -43.53 16.55
C ALA A 560 -0.35 -43.75 17.40
N LEU A 561 -0.39 -44.65 18.40
CA LEU A 561 0.77 -44.99 19.22
C LEU A 561 1.97 -45.52 18.39
N MET A 562 1.74 -46.32 17.35
CA MET A 562 2.82 -46.73 16.44
C MET A 562 3.41 -45.54 15.66
N ARG A 563 2.57 -44.61 15.20
CA ARG A 563 3.02 -43.39 14.49
C ARG A 563 3.79 -42.46 15.42
N ASP A 564 3.33 -42.29 16.66
CA ASP A 564 3.97 -41.44 17.67
C ASP A 564 5.37 -41.97 18.05
N ASN A 565 5.58 -43.29 17.96
CA ASN A 565 6.90 -43.94 18.09
C ASN A 565 7.74 -43.92 16.79
N ASN A 566 7.30 -43.25 15.72
CA ASN A 566 7.94 -43.19 14.40
C ASN A 566 8.19 -44.55 13.73
N ILE A 567 7.25 -45.49 13.90
CA ILE A 567 7.32 -46.86 13.36
C ILE A 567 6.72 -46.88 11.95
N LYS A 568 7.55 -47.14 10.93
CA LYS A 568 7.11 -47.23 9.53
C LYS A 568 6.37 -48.56 9.25
N GLY A 569 5.54 -48.59 8.21
CA GLY A 569 4.77 -49.78 7.78
C GLY A 569 3.51 -50.08 8.60
N ALA A 570 3.41 -49.58 9.83
CA ALA A 570 2.29 -49.79 10.77
C ALA A 570 0.88 -49.56 10.20
N GLU A 571 0.74 -48.65 9.24
CA GLU A 571 -0.55 -48.23 8.66
C GLU A 571 -1.00 -49.10 7.47
N SER A 572 -0.09 -49.84 6.83
CA SER A 572 -0.45 -50.72 5.71
C SER A 572 -1.47 -51.75 6.16
N SER A 573 -2.60 -51.81 5.47
CA SER A 573 -3.68 -52.70 5.88
C SER A 573 -3.43 -54.16 5.48
N GLN A 574 -2.37 -54.42 4.71
CA GLN A 574 -1.95 -55.77 4.33
C GLN A 574 -0.95 -56.35 5.35
N GLU A 575 -0.01 -55.54 5.83
CA GLU A 575 1.16 -55.99 6.61
C GLU A 575 1.13 -55.59 8.10
N SER A 576 0.27 -54.65 8.50
CA SER A 576 0.21 -54.14 9.88
C SER A 576 0.03 -55.24 10.95
N PRO A 577 0.95 -55.37 11.92
CA PRO A 577 0.81 -56.30 13.05
C PRO A 577 -0.49 -56.09 13.83
N ILE A 578 -0.94 -54.84 13.99
CA ILE A 578 -2.21 -54.49 14.65
C ILE A 578 -3.42 -55.10 13.91
N CYS A 579 -3.37 -55.14 12.57
CA CYS A 579 -4.41 -55.80 11.77
C CYS A 579 -4.32 -57.33 11.85
N THR A 580 -3.11 -57.88 11.81
CA THR A 580 -2.88 -59.32 11.82
C THR A 580 -3.26 -59.95 13.16
N GLY A 581 -2.89 -59.33 14.28
CA GLY A 581 -3.30 -59.75 15.64
C GLY A 581 -4.76 -59.44 16.02
N CYS A 582 -5.59 -58.92 15.11
CA CYS A 582 -6.98 -58.55 15.40
C CYS A 582 -7.96 -59.69 15.10
N LYS A 583 -8.71 -60.17 16.11
CA LYS A 583 -9.75 -61.21 15.92
C LYS A 583 -10.83 -60.85 14.90
N LEU A 584 -11.08 -59.54 14.68
CA LEU A 584 -12.06 -59.05 13.71
C LEU A 584 -11.46 -58.83 12.31
N ASN A 585 -10.20 -59.19 12.05
CA ASN A 585 -9.52 -58.96 10.76
C ASN A 585 -10.32 -59.52 9.57
N ASN A 586 -10.80 -60.77 9.67
CA ASN A 586 -11.57 -61.41 8.58
C ASN A 586 -12.96 -60.81 8.41
N LEU A 587 -13.68 -60.49 9.49
CA LEU A 587 -14.97 -59.80 9.42
C LEU A 587 -14.81 -58.39 8.84
N CYS A 588 -13.78 -57.65 9.28
CA CYS A 588 -13.46 -56.30 8.82
C CYS A 588 -13.17 -56.23 7.30
N LYS A 589 -12.73 -57.32 6.66
CA LYS A 589 -12.54 -57.42 5.20
C LYS A 589 -13.86 -57.54 4.41
N GLY A 590 -14.94 -58.07 5.03
CA GLY A 590 -16.17 -58.44 4.33
C GLY A 590 -17.45 -57.75 4.82
N SER A 591 -17.46 -57.18 6.03
CA SER A 591 -18.63 -56.48 6.60
C SER A 591 -18.20 -55.35 7.54
N SER A 592 -19.20 -54.62 8.05
CA SER A 592 -19.02 -53.49 8.98
C SER A 592 -19.93 -53.66 10.20
N GLY A 593 -19.50 -53.18 11.37
CA GLY A 593 -20.28 -53.22 12.60
C GLY A 593 -19.58 -52.50 13.76
N ALA A 594 -20.00 -52.77 14.99
CA ALA A 594 -19.48 -52.09 16.17
C ALA A 594 -17.96 -52.24 16.35
N GLY A 595 -17.20 -51.17 16.10
CA GLY A 595 -15.74 -51.16 16.25
C GLY A 595 -14.98 -51.88 15.13
N TYR A 596 -15.60 -52.23 14.01
CA TYR A 596 -14.92 -52.86 12.87
C TYR A 596 -15.59 -52.56 11.52
N GLY A 597 -14.85 -52.75 10.43
CA GLY A 597 -15.36 -52.58 9.07
C GLY A 597 -14.53 -51.65 8.20
N PHE A 598 -13.52 -50.96 8.74
CA PHE A 598 -12.62 -50.09 7.99
C PHE A 598 -12.12 -50.70 6.66
N ARG A 599 -11.68 -51.98 6.64
CA ARG A 599 -11.15 -52.60 5.40
C ARG A 599 -12.23 -52.77 4.33
N ASN A 600 -13.43 -53.21 4.72
CA ASN A 600 -14.61 -53.32 3.86
C ASN A 600 -15.05 -51.94 3.35
N GLN A 601 -15.20 -50.96 4.24
CA GLN A 601 -15.55 -49.58 3.88
C GLN A 601 -14.53 -48.98 2.90
N ARG A 602 -13.23 -49.14 3.16
CA ARG A 602 -12.15 -48.66 2.27
C ARG A 602 -12.16 -49.36 0.92
N LYS A 603 -12.36 -50.69 0.88
CA LYS A 603 -12.52 -51.45 -0.37
C LYS A 603 -13.69 -50.94 -1.20
N ASN A 604 -14.83 -50.67 -0.55
CA ASN A 604 -16.05 -50.21 -1.21
C ASN A 604 -15.96 -48.73 -1.66
N ALA A 605 -15.18 -47.91 -0.98
CA ALA A 605 -14.83 -46.57 -1.48
C ALA A 605 -13.93 -46.69 -2.72
N LEU A 606 -12.80 -47.42 -2.61
CA LEU A 606 -11.81 -47.58 -3.68
C LEU A 606 -12.35 -48.20 -4.97
N SER A 607 -13.48 -48.91 -4.95
CA SER A 607 -14.13 -49.38 -6.19
C SER A 607 -14.69 -48.24 -7.04
N SER A 608 -15.08 -47.11 -6.42
CA SER A 608 -15.57 -45.91 -7.09
C SER A 608 -14.58 -45.35 -8.11
N SER A 609 -15.09 -44.79 -9.20
CA SER A 609 -14.28 -44.14 -10.24
C SER A 609 -13.80 -42.74 -9.84
N ARG A 610 -14.35 -42.15 -8.76
CA ARG A 610 -13.95 -40.83 -8.24
C ARG A 610 -13.84 -40.87 -6.72
N ASN A 611 -12.64 -40.65 -6.18
CA ASN A 611 -12.33 -40.78 -4.76
C ASN A 611 -11.78 -39.46 -4.19
N ARG A 612 -12.23 -39.03 -3.01
CA ARG A 612 -11.65 -37.89 -2.28
C ARG A 612 -10.99 -38.35 -0.98
N ALA A 613 -9.80 -37.82 -0.67
CA ALA A 613 -8.99 -38.28 0.46
C ALA A 613 -8.01 -37.20 0.94
N HIS A 614 -7.48 -37.37 2.16
CA HIS A 614 -6.18 -36.79 2.51
C HIS A 614 -5.07 -37.61 1.82
N PRO A 615 -3.99 -37.00 1.30
CA PRO A 615 -2.84 -37.73 0.77
C PRO A 615 -2.28 -38.79 1.74
N ASP A 616 -2.11 -38.47 3.03
CA ASP A 616 -1.70 -39.47 4.03
C ASP A 616 -2.67 -40.65 4.19
N SER A 617 -3.94 -40.48 3.82
CA SER A 617 -4.93 -41.57 3.85
C SER A 617 -5.01 -42.35 2.54
N ALA A 618 -4.31 -41.92 1.49
CA ALA A 618 -4.23 -42.63 0.22
C ALA A 618 -3.42 -43.94 0.36
N PRO A 619 -3.74 -45.00 -0.42
CA PRO A 619 -2.87 -46.17 -0.50
C PRO A 619 -1.52 -45.78 -1.11
N THR A 620 -0.45 -46.51 -0.75
CA THR A 620 0.85 -46.33 -1.41
C THR A 620 0.81 -46.89 -2.85
N PRO A 621 1.76 -46.53 -3.73
CA PRO A 621 1.85 -47.12 -5.07
C PRO A 621 2.08 -48.65 -5.06
N ILE A 622 2.60 -49.20 -3.96
CA ILE A 622 2.73 -50.64 -3.73
C ILE A 622 1.36 -51.28 -3.43
N GLU A 623 0.49 -50.59 -2.70
CA GLU A 623 -0.86 -51.06 -2.36
C GLU A 623 -1.90 -50.84 -3.47
N PHE A 624 -1.65 -49.92 -4.41
CA PHE A 624 -2.63 -49.48 -5.41
C PHE A 624 -1.97 -48.97 -6.71
N PRO A 625 -2.38 -49.49 -7.89
CA PRO A 625 -1.85 -49.07 -9.18
C PRO A 625 -2.40 -47.69 -9.61
N TYR A 626 -1.54 -46.67 -9.56
CA TYR A 626 -1.91 -45.28 -9.91
C TYR A 626 -1.72 -44.94 -11.39
N GLU A 627 -1.13 -45.83 -12.20
CA GLU A 627 -0.73 -45.58 -13.59
C GLU A 627 -1.92 -45.25 -14.50
N LYS A 628 -3.11 -45.75 -14.13
CA LYS A 628 -4.40 -45.48 -14.79
C LYS A 628 -5.28 -44.48 -14.03
N SER A 629 -4.70 -43.71 -13.11
CA SER A 629 -5.38 -42.71 -12.30
C SER A 629 -4.87 -41.30 -12.61
N GLY A 630 -5.74 -40.30 -12.49
CA GLY A 630 -5.38 -38.88 -12.45
C GLY A 630 -5.73 -38.26 -11.10
N ALA A 631 -5.10 -37.14 -10.73
CA ALA A 631 -5.38 -36.47 -9.46
C ALA A 631 -5.51 -34.94 -9.57
N PHE A 632 -6.39 -34.40 -8.74
CA PHE A 632 -6.51 -32.98 -8.40
C PHE A 632 -5.98 -32.76 -6.98
N TRP A 633 -5.14 -31.76 -6.79
CA TRP A 633 -4.53 -31.42 -5.50
C TRP A 633 -5.00 -30.03 -5.06
N ASP A 634 -5.94 -29.97 -4.11
CA ASP A 634 -6.54 -28.74 -3.61
C ASP A 634 -5.60 -28.02 -2.63
N GLU A 635 -5.32 -26.74 -2.85
CA GLU A 635 -4.30 -25.96 -2.11
C GLU A 635 -2.95 -26.71 -1.98
N ALA A 636 -2.42 -27.19 -3.12
CA ALA A 636 -1.22 -28.01 -3.21
C ALA A 636 -0.02 -27.52 -2.38
N GLY A 637 0.20 -26.20 -2.27
CA GLY A 637 1.30 -25.62 -1.50
C GLY A 637 1.16 -25.66 0.03
N THR A 638 0.05 -26.20 0.53
CA THR A 638 -0.20 -26.52 1.95
C THR A 638 -0.48 -28.01 2.14
N LEU A 639 -1.09 -28.65 1.14
CA LEU A 639 -1.48 -30.05 1.17
C LEU A 639 -0.30 -31.01 0.98
N ILE A 640 0.65 -30.68 0.11
CA ILE A 640 1.83 -31.53 -0.15
C ILE A 640 2.84 -31.29 0.97
N GLN A 641 2.98 -32.27 1.86
CA GLN A 641 3.97 -32.26 2.94
C GLN A 641 5.21 -33.06 2.50
N PRO A 642 6.37 -32.41 2.26
CA PRO A 642 7.59 -33.07 1.78
C PRO A 642 8.54 -33.48 2.92
N MET A 643 8.24 -33.11 4.17
CA MET A 643 9.11 -33.24 5.33
C MET A 643 8.37 -33.91 6.48
N GLU A 644 8.95 -34.98 7.02
CA GLU A 644 8.52 -35.63 8.26
C GLU A 644 9.44 -35.20 9.42
N SER A 645 8.97 -35.32 10.66
CA SER A 645 9.74 -34.94 11.85
C SER A 645 9.52 -35.87 13.03
N VAL A 646 10.58 -36.17 13.77
CA VAL A 646 10.55 -36.94 15.03
C VAL A 646 11.29 -36.16 16.13
N THR A 647 10.74 -36.10 17.34
CA THR A 647 11.31 -35.34 18.47
C THR A 647 11.68 -36.28 19.61
N ALA A 648 12.97 -36.33 19.94
CA ALA A 648 13.51 -37.11 21.05
C ALA A 648 13.69 -36.28 22.33
N THR A 649 13.56 -36.93 23.48
CA THR A 649 13.87 -36.39 24.81
C THR A 649 15.09 -37.11 25.41
N LEU A 650 15.57 -36.64 26.57
CA LEU A 650 16.63 -37.30 27.32
C LEU A 650 16.31 -38.79 27.60
N ALA A 651 15.07 -39.10 27.97
CA ALA A 651 14.65 -40.48 28.25
C ALA A 651 14.74 -41.37 27.00
N ASP A 652 14.39 -40.83 25.82
CA ASP A 652 14.50 -41.55 24.54
C ASP A 652 15.97 -41.75 24.13
N PHE A 653 16.83 -40.81 24.48
CA PHE A 653 18.28 -40.91 24.28
C PHE A 653 18.90 -41.99 25.18
N GLU A 654 18.62 -41.96 26.49
CA GLU A 654 19.11 -42.95 27.46
C GLU A 654 18.63 -44.36 27.12
N ARG A 655 17.35 -44.52 26.74
CA ARG A 655 16.78 -45.82 26.32
C ARG A 655 17.45 -46.39 25.08
N VAL A 656 17.73 -45.57 24.07
CA VAL A 656 18.48 -46.02 22.87
C VAL A 656 19.91 -46.41 23.25
N MET A 657 20.63 -45.60 24.05
CA MET A 657 22.01 -45.90 24.43
C MET A 657 22.13 -47.19 25.26
N GLY A 658 21.22 -47.42 26.21
CA GLY A 658 21.18 -48.66 27.00
C GLY A 658 20.84 -49.91 26.17
N GLU A 659 19.96 -49.79 25.17
CA GLU A 659 19.68 -50.88 24.23
C GLU A 659 20.87 -51.18 23.30
N LEU A 660 21.63 -50.16 22.89
CA LEU A 660 22.87 -50.34 22.14
C LEU A 660 23.95 -51.03 22.99
N GLU A 661 24.15 -50.60 24.24
CA GLU A 661 25.09 -51.25 25.17
C GLU A 661 24.73 -52.73 25.39
N ARG A 662 23.43 -53.03 25.52
CA ARG A 662 22.92 -54.39 25.76
C ARG A 662 22.97 -55.31 24.53
N LYS A 663 22.58 -54.82 23.34
CA LYS A 663 22.46 -55.65 22.12
C LYS A 663 23.71 -55.62 21.22
N ALA A 664 24.46 -54.52 21.22
CA ALA A 664 25.54 -54.26 20.27
C ALA A 664 26.66 -53.40 20.89
N PRO A 665 27.37 -53.93 21.92
CA PRO A 665 28.37 -53.16 22.67
C PRO A 665 29.51 -52.61 21.81
N GLU A 666 29.86 -53.28 20.71
CA GLU A 666 30.86 -52.79 19.74
C GLU A 666 30.40 -51.50 19.03
N LEU A 667 29.14 -51.46 18.57
CA LEU A 667 28.54 -50.27 17.96
C LEU A 667 28.32 -49.15 18.98
N HIS A 668 27.96 -49.50 20.23
CA HIS A 668 27.87 -48.53 21.32
C HIS A 668 29.23 -47.86 21.58
N SER A 669 30.32 -48.63 21.65
CA SER A 669 31.68 -48.11 21.81
C SER A 669 32.07 -47.15 20.68
N LEU A 670 31.77 -47.53 19.43
CA LEU A 670 32.06 -46.71 18.25
C LEU A 670 31.25 -45.40 18.21
N LEU A 671 30.00 -45.41 18.68
CA LEU A 671 29.12 -44.24 18.73
C LEU A 671 29.23 -43.43 20.03
N LYS A 672 30.08 -43.86 20.98
CA LYS A 672 30.31 -43.17 22.25
C LYS A 672 30.74 -41.70 22.12
N PRO A 673 31.60 -41.29 21.16
CA PRO A 673 31.92 -39.87 20.95
C PRO A 673 30.70 -39.03 20.57
N LEU A 674 29.79 -39.57 19.75
CA LEU A 674 28.52 -38.92 19.39
C LEU A 674 27.61 -38.80 20.61
N ALA A 675 27.48 -39.86 21.41
CA ALA A 675 26.67 -39.84 22.63
C ALA A 675 27.15 -38.75 23.60
N LEU A 676 28.47 -38.64 23.82
CA LEU A 676 29.07 -37.59 24.65
C LEU A 676 28.83 -36.17 24.12
N ALA A 677 28.80 -35.97 22.79
CA ALA A 677 28.47 -34.68 22.19
C ALA A 677 26.99 -34.29 22.38
N LEU A 678 26.07 -35.26 22.33
CA LEU A 678 24.63 -35.02 22.46
C LEU A 678 24.16 -34.89 23.93
N THR A 679 24.82 -35.54 24.89
CA THR A 679 24.40 -35.53 26.31
C THR A 679 24.23 -34.10 26.90
N PRO A 680 25.15 -33.14 26.72
CA PRO A 680 25.01 -31.78 27.24
C PRO A 680 23.83 -30.98 26.63
N LEU A 681 23.40 -31.37 25.42
CA LEU A 681 22.29 -30.76 24.68
C LEU A 681 20.93 -31.25 25.19
N PHE A 682 20.80 -32.56 25.47
CA PHE A 682 19.62 -33.12 26.16
C PHE A 682 19.51 -32.65 27.62
N ASN A 683 20.64 -32.62 28.34
CA ASN A 683 20.71 -32.18 29.75
C ASN A 683 20.63 -30.66 29.95
N GLN A 684 20.48 -29.87 28.87
CA GLN A 684 20.41 -28.40 28.90
C GLN A 684 21.60 -27.72 29.60
N GLN A 685 22.76 -28.39 29.64
CA GLN A 685 24.01 -27.83 30.16
C GLN A 685 24.60 -26.80 29.20
N LEU A 686 24.42 -27.02 27.88
CA LEU A 686 24.72 -26.02 26.86
C LEU A 686 23.60 -24.98 26.79
N LYS A 687 23.97 -23.70 26.88
CA LYS A 687 23.05 -22.58 26.66
C LYS A 687 23.06 -22.20 25.18
N PRO A 688 21.90 -22.16 24.50
CA PRO A 688 21.84 -21.71 23.11
C PRO A 688 22.18 -20.22 23.02
N SER A 689 22.77 -19.81 21.90
CA SER A 689 23.02 -18.40 21.55
C SER A 689 21.73 -17.62 21.29
N SER A 690 20.66 -18.32 20.91
CA SER A 690 19.36 -17.76 20.57
C SER A 690 18.28 -18.19 21.55
N ARG A 691 17.26 -17.34 21.75
CA ARG A 691 16.06 -17.68 22.54
C ARG A 691 15.21 -18.81 21.92
N TYR A 692 15.53 -19.19 20.69
CA TYR A 692 14.84 -20.20 19.90
C TYR A 692 15.55 -21.57 19.88
N GLY A 693 16.48 -21.81 20.83
CA GLY A 693 17.22 -23.06 20.91
C GLY A 693 18.44 -23.12 19.98
N PHE A 694 18.90 -24.35 19.72
CA PHE A 694 19.96 -24.65 18.75
C PHE A 694 19.35 -24.97 17.39
N ASP A 695 19.88 -24.36 16.33
CA ASP A 695 19.56 -24.70 14.94
C ASP A 695 20.52 -25.77 14.39
N ASP A 696 20.30 -26.18 13.14
CA ASP A 696 21.03 -27.29 12.52
C ASP A 696 22.54 -27.05 12.45
N ALA A 697 22.96 -25.82 12.13
CA ALA A 697 24.37 -25.42 12.09
C ALA A 697 25.02 -25.51 13.47
N ALA A 698 24.37 -24.95 14.50
CA ALA A 698 24.86 -25.01 15.88
C ALA A 698 24.92 -26.45 16.41
N ILE A 699 24.01 -27.34 15.99
CA ILE A 699 24.07 -28.76 16.35
C ILE A 699 25.20 -29.47 15.61
N ARG A 700 25.34 -29.30 14.30
CA ARG A 700 26.41 -29.93 13.51
C ARG A 700 27.81 -29.53 13.98
N ALA A 701 27.99 -28.29 14.42
CA ALA A 701 29.24 -27.81 15.03
C ALA A 701 29.61 -28.51 16.36
N LEU A 702 28.67 -29.16 17.03
CA LEU A 702 28.91 -29.98 18.23
C LEU A 702 29.20 -31.45 17.92
N LEU A 703 28.83 -31.94 16.73
CA LEU A 703 28.98 -33.36 16.39
C LEU A 703 30.45 -33.69 16.07
N PRO A 704 30.93 -34.90 16.44
CA PRO A 704 32.27 -35.35 16.04
C PRO A 704 32.33 -35.61 14.53
N GLU A 705 33.55 -35.87 14.02
CA GLU A 705 33.72 -36.41 12.68
C GLU A 705 32.95 -37.74 12.52
N LYS A 706 32.29 -37.90 11.38
CA LYS A 706 31.46 -39.09 11.11
C LYS A 706 32.33 -40.31 10.77
N PRO A 707 31.99 -41.52 11.26
CA PRO A 707 32.68 -42.75 10.84
C PRO A 707 32.55 -42.98 9.33
N GLU A 708 33.63 -43.42 8.66
CA GLU A 708 33.61 -43.71 7.21
C GLU A 708 32.57 -44.79 6.84
N ASN A 709 32.37 -45.77 7.73
CA ASN A 709 31.43 -46.87 7.57
C ASN A 709 30.01 -46.56 8.09
N LEU A 710 29.66 -45.30 8.37
CA LEU A 710 28.37 -44.91 8.96
C LEU A 710 27.14 -45.47 8.19
N THR A 711 27.21 -45.57 6.87
CA THR A 711 26.12 -46.19 6.06
C THR A 711 25.88 -47.66 6.43
N GLN A 712 26.93 -48.44 6.70
CA GLN A 712 26.82 -49.85 7.12
C GLN A 712 26.33 -49.95 8.58
N ILE A 713 26.81 -49.05 9.45
CA ILE A 713 26.34 -48.94 10.84
C ILE A 713 24.83 -48.68 10.87
N ILE A 714 24.32 -47.76 10.05
CA ILE A 714 22.88 -47.47 9.95
C ILE A 714 22.09 -48.73 9.59
N GLN A 715 22.54 -49.51 8.60
CA GLN A 715 21.86 -50.75 8.19
C GLN A 715 21.85 -51.82 9.30
N GLN A 716 22.95 -51.98 10.04
CA GLN A 716 23.01 -52.89 11.19
C GLN A 716 22.07 -52.42 12.31
N LEU A 717 22.07 -51.12 12.62
CA LEU A 717 21.22 -50.54 13.66
C LEU A 717 19.74 -50.60 13.32
N GLU A 718 19.35 -50.48 12.05
CA GLU A 718 17.96 -50.65 11.60
C GLU A 718 17.42 -52.05 11.96
N ALA A 719 18.24 -53.10 11.86
CA ALA A 719 17.86 -54.45 12.28
C ALA A 719 17.90 -54.64 13.81
N ILE A 720 18.88 -54.06 14.52
CA ILE A 720 19.08 -54.24 15.97
C ILE A 720 18.03 -53.47 16.81
N LEU A 721 17.66 -52.27 16.35
CA LEU A 721 16.68 -51.39 17.00
C LEU A 721 15.25 -51.62 16.51
N GLN A 722 15.03 -52.57 15.59
CA GLN A 722 13.69 -52.96 15.16
C GLN A 722 12.87 -53.44 16.37
N PRO A 723 11.65 -52.91 16.59
CA PRO A 723 10.80 -53.37 17.69
C PRO A 723 10.28 -54.78 17.42
N ASP A 724 10.23 -55.59 18.47
CA ASP A 724 9.44 -56.82 18.51
C ASP A 724 7.96 -56.46 18.74
N PHE A 725 7.06 -57.07 17.97
CA PHE A 725 5.61 -56.83 18.03
C PHE A 725 4.80 -58.05 18.48
N ASP A 726 5.43 -59.13 18.94
CA ASP A 726 4.75 -60.36 19.37
C ASP A 726 3.69 -60.10 20.46
N PHE A 727 3.89 -59.08 21.31
CA PHE A 727 2.91 -58.65 22.32
C PHE A 727 1.55 -58.18 21.73
N ILE A 728 1.47 -57.86 20.44
CA ILE A 728 0.23 -57.46 19.73
C ILE A 728 -0.62 -58.68 19.33
N HIS A 729 -0.04 -59.87 19.35
CA HIS A 729 -0.66 -61.13 18.90
C HIS A 729 -1.33 -61.94 20.02
N GLN A 730 -1.43 -61.39 21.25
CA GLN A 730 -2.06 -62.08 22.38
C GLN A 730 -3.57 -62.38 22.15
N PRO A 731 -4.08 -63.53 22.66
CA PRO A 731 -5.43 -64.00 22.35
C PRO A 731 -6.54 -63.21 23.06
N ASP A 732 -7.24 -62.37 22.30
CA ASP A 732 -8.42 -61.57 22.67
C ASP A 732 -9.65 -62.36 23.26
N SER A 733 -9.57 -63.67 23.47
CA SER A 733 -10.65 -64.52 24.03
C SER A 733 -10.23 -65.95 24.34
N ILE A 734 -10.87 -66.57 25.35
CA ILE A 734 -10.84 -68.01 25.62
C ILE A 734 -12.03 -68.72 24.92
N ASP A 735 -11.86 -69.99 24.55
CA ASP A 735 -12.98 -70.85 24.13
C ASP A 735 -13.74 -71.41 25.35
N PHE A 736 -15.05 -71.20 25.36
CA PHE A 736 -15.91 -71.56 26.48
C PHE A 736 -16.67 -72.84 26.15
N ASP A 737 -16.63 -73.80 27.09
CA ASP A 737 -17.51 -74.97 27.04
C ASP A 737 -19.00 -74.57 26.93
N LYS A 738 -19.80 -75.42 26.28
CA LYS A 738 -21.22 -75.21 25.94
C LYS A 738 -22.11 -75.01 27.17
N SER A 739 -21.66 -75.40 28.36
CA SER A 739 -22.32 -75.21 29.66
C SER A 739 -22.43 -73.75 30.16
N ILE A 740 -21.53 -72.84 29.78
CA ILE A 740 -21.46 -71.49 30.36
C ILE A 740 -22.53 -70.52 29.79
N SER A 741 -23.12 -69.67 30.64
CA SER A 741 -24.21 -68.77 30.23
C SER A 741 -23.79 -67.72 29.19
N ARG A 742 -24.71 -67.36 28.28
CA ARG A 742 -24.46 -66.41 27.18
C ARG A 742 -24.02 -65.02 27.70
N GLY A 743 -24.53 -64.59 28.84
CA GLY A 743 -24.16 -63.34 29.51
C GLY A 743 -22.75 -63.39 30.11
N MET A 744 -22.39 -64.48 30.78
CA MET A 744 -21.04 -64.66 31.34
C MET A 744 -19.99 -64.74 30.22
N ARG A 745 -20.25 -65.51 29.15
CA ARG A 745 -19.37 -65.54 27.97
C ARG A 745 -19.15 -64.15 27.36
N ARG A 746 -20.18 -63.29 27.34
CA ARG A 746 -20.06 -61.90 26.84
C ARG A 746 -19.13 -61.09 27.73
N LEU A 747 -19.37 -61.06 29.04
CA LEU A 747 -18.57 -60.29 30.01
C LEU A 747 -17.11 -60.73 30.03
N VAL A 748 -16.84 -62.04 30.04
CA VAL A 748 -15.45 -62.53 30.04
C VAL A 748 -14.75 -62.23 28.71
N ARG A 749 -15.41 -62.39 27.55
CA ARG A 749 -14.85 -61.98 26.24
C ARG A 749 -14.58 -60.48 26.15
N GLU A 750 -15.40 -59.66 26.80
CA GLU A 750 -15.20 -58.21 26.89
C GLU A 750 -14.02 -57.86 27.80
N HIS A 751 -13.86 -58.57 28.92
CA HIS A 751 -12.73 -58.41 29.84
C HIS A 751 -11.39 -58.79 29.19
N PHE A 752 -11.29 -59.97 28.55
CA PHE A 752 -10.08 -60.37 27.82
C PHE A 752 -9.75 -59.43 26.66
N ALA A 753 -10.74 -58.94 25.91
CA ALA A 753 -10.51 -57.95 24.85
C ALA A 753 -10.02 -56.59 25.39
N LYS A 754 -10.48 -56.17 26.57
CA LYS A 754 -10.00 -54.96 27.25
C LYS A 754 -8.59 -55.13 27.80
N ASN A 755 -8.24 -56.31 28.31
CA ASN A 755 -6.90 -56.61 28.82
C ASN A 755 -5.88 -56.72 27.68
N ALA A 756 -6.17 -57.49 26.63
CA ALA A 756 -5.29 -57.61 25.45
C ALA A 756 -5.09 -56.25 24.74
N TYR A 757 -6.11 -55.38 24.69
CA TYR A 757 -5.95 -54.00 24.22
C TYR A 757 -5.01 -53.19 25.13
N ARG A 758 -5.15 -53.30 26.46
CA ARG A 758 -4.28 -52.60 27.42
C ARG A 758 -2.84 -53.09 27.31
N GLU A 759 -2.63 -54.39 27.23
CA GLU A 759 -1.30 -55.01 27.06
C GLU A 759 -0.66 -54.58 25.73
N ALA A 760 -1.42 -54.52 24.64
CA ALA A 760 -0.93 -54.00 23.36
C ALA A 760 -0.64 -52.48 23.40
N ALA A 761 -1.42 -51.69 24.14
CA ALA A 761 -1.16 -50.26 24.32
C ALA A 761 0.09 -50.03 25.18
N THR A 762 0.17 -50.66 26.35
CA THR A 762 1.34 -50.59 27.25
C THR A 762 2.59 -51.16 26.57
N GLY A 763 2.48 -52.21 25.75
CA GLY A 763 3.58 -52.72 24.94
C GLY A 763 4.08 -51.66 23.94
N LEU A 764 3.18 -50.98 23.22
CA LEU A 764 3.53 -49.90 22.29
C LEU A 764 4.09 -48.65 22.99
N GLU A 765 3.60 -48.29 24.17
CA GLU A 765 4.16 -47.22 25.00
C GLU A 765 5.60 -47.55 25.46
N ASN A 766 5.93 -48.83 25.59
CA ASN A 766 7.27 -49.33 25.92
C ASN A 766 8.14 -49.65 24.69
N VAL A 767 7.69 -49.42 23.46
CA VAL A 767 8.56 -49.47 22.28
C VAL A 767 9.57 -48.30 22.33
N LEU A 768 10.72 -48.45 21.64
CA LEU A 768 11.67 -47.37 21.46
C LEU A 768 11.17 -46.39 20.40
N LEU A 769 11.21 -45.10 20.71
CA LEU A 769 11.03 -44.05 19.72
C LEU A 769 12.12 -44.16 18.64
N ASN A 770 11.73 -44.38 17.38
CA ASN A 770 12.65 -44.52 16.26
C ASN A 770 13.16 -43.15 15.76
N TRP A 771 13.88 -42.43 16.63
CA TRP A 771 14.49 -41.13 16.33
C TRP A 771 15.94 -41.24 15.85
N PHE A 772 16.67 -42.26 16.34
CA PHE A 772 18.12 -42.36 16.17
C PHE A 772 18.52 -42.73 14.73
N ILE A 773 17.76 -43.59 14.05
CA ILE A 773 18.01 -43.92 12.64
C ILE A 773 17.82 -42.68 11.73
N PRO A 774 16.71 -41.91 11.81
CA PRO A 774 16.62 -40.60 11.15
C PRO A 774 17.78 -39.66 11.47
N PHE A 775 18.16 -39.54 12.75
CA PHE A 775 19.28 -38.70 13.17
C PHE A 775 20.59 -39.09 12.45
N LEU A 776 20.95 -40.37 12.47
CA LEU A 776 22.19 -40.85 11.83
C LEU A 776 22.18 -40.66 10.31
N LYS A 777 21.02 -40.78 9.65
CA LYS A 777 20.89 -40.47 8.22
C LYS A 777 21.14 -38.99 7.92
N VAL A 778 20.52 -38.09 8.68
CA VAL A 778 20.72 -36.62 8.54
C VAL A 778 22.16 -36.20 8.88
N TRP A 779 22.83 -36.88 9.82
CA TRP A 779 24.25 -36.69 10.12
C TRP A 779 25.17 -37.23 9.01
N ASN A 780 24.82 -38.36 8.38
CA ASN A 780 25.58 -38.91 7.26
C ASN A 780 25.52 -38.05 5.99
N GLY A 781 24.50 -37.17 5.87
CA GLY A 781 24.32 -36.24 4.75
C GLY A 781 23.06 -36.47 3.91
N PHE A 782 22.09 -37.27 4.40
CA PHE A 782 20.77 -37.31 3.78
C PHE A 782 20.02 -35.98 3.99
N PRO A 783 19.20 -35.52 3.03
CA PRO A 783 18.45 -34.27 3.16
C PRO A 783 17.56 -34.22 4.40
N GLY A 784 17.82 -33.23 5.25
CA GLY A 784 17.15 -33.05 6.53
C GLY A 784 17.85 -32.03 7.41
N ALA A 785 17.23 -31.70 8.54
CA ALA A 785 17.67 -30.68 9.47
C ALA A 785 17.52 -31.12 10.93
N LEU A 786 18.37 -30.59 11.80
CA LEU A 786 18.35 -30.82 13.25
C LEU A 786 17.94 -29.54 13.99
N ARG A 787 17.21 -29.65 15.09
CA ARG A 787 16.83 -28.51 15.93
C ARG A 787 16.65 -28.94 17.38
N CYS A 788 17.15 -28.18 18.35
CA CYS A 788 16.97 -28.52 19.77
C CYS A 788 16.45 -27.35 20.60
N GLU A 789 15.27 -27.53 21.19
CA GLU A 789 14.62 -26.56 22.07
C GLU A 789 14.36 -27.22 23.44
N PHE A 790 14.85 -26.61 24.53
CA PHE A 790 14.60 -27.07 25.92
C PHE A 790 14.86 -28.57 26.15
N GLY A 791 15.99 -29.09 25.62
CA GLY A 791 16.37 -30.50 25.75
C GLY A 791 15.55 -31.47 24.86
N ARG A 792 14.80 -30.96 23.89
CA ARG A 792 14.05 -31.75 22.90
C ARG A 792 14.70 -31.63 21.52
N LEU A 793 15.37 -32.69 21.09
CA LEU A 793 16.01 -32.77 19.77
C LEU A 793 14.98 -33.21 18.72
N THR A 794 14.63 -32.33 17.81
CA THR A 794 13.79 -32.62 16.64
C THR A 794 14.65 -32.87 15.42
N ILE A 795 14.39 -33.98 14.74
CA ILE A 795 15.03 -34.40 13.49
C ILE A 795 13.99 -34.29 12.39
N PHE A 796 14.29 -33.49 11.38
CA PHE A 796 13.51 -33.33 10.16
C PHE A 796 14.15 -34.14 9.03
N SER A 797 13.33 -34.80 8.21
CA SER A 797 13.80 -35.65 7.11
C SER A 797 12.88 -35.54 5.90
N ARG A 798 13.43 -35.70 4.69
CA ARG A 798 12.62 -35.74 3.45
C ARG A 798 11.69 -36.96 3.48
N SER A 799 10.38 -36.73 3.37
CA SER A 799 9.37 -37.77 3.19
C SER A 799 8.98 -37.88 1.73
N THR A 800 9.04 -39.08 1.16
CA THR A 800 8.71 -39.33 -0.26
C THR A 800 7.24 -39.69 -0.47
N ARG A 801 6.48 -39.97 0.60
CA ARG A 801 5.13 -40.55 0.57
C ARG A 801 4.19 -39.93 -0.47
N HIS A 802 4.12 -38.60 -0.49
CA HIS A 802 3.28 -37.86 -1.43
C HIS A 802 3.88 -37.82 -2.84
N THR A 803 5.19 -37.61 -2.93
CA THR A 803 5.95 -37.60 -4.18
C THR A 803 5.84 -38.94 -4.93
N ASP A 804 5.82 -40.08 -4.22
CA ASP A 804 5.72 -41.42 -4.81
C ASP A 804 4.32 -41.66 -5.45
N VAL A 805 3.26 -41.16 -4.81
CA VAL A 805 1.90 -41.15 -5.39
C VAL A 805 1.84 -40.23 -6.61
N ILE A 806 2.40 -39.02 -6.50
CA ILE A 806 2.47 -38.05 -7.61
C ILE A 806 3.24 -38.60 -8.82
N LYS A 807 4.34 -39.33 -8.58
CA LYS A 807 5.19 -39.94 -9.61
C LYS A 807 4.54 -41.17 -10.26
N SER A 808 3.67 -41.90 -9.58
CA SER A 808 2.95 -43.07 -10.14
C SER A 808 1.63 -42.73 -10.85
N LEU A 809 1.05 -41.55 -10.59
CA LEU A 809 -0.13 -41.03 -11.32
C LEU A 809 0.17 -40.72 -12.80
N LYS A 810 -0.85 -40.88 -13.66
CA LYS A 810 -0.79 -40.48 -15.09
C LYS A 810 -0.64 -38.97 -15.25
N PHE A 811 -1.37 -38.20 -14.45
CA PHE A 811 -1.32 -36.73 -14.42
C PHE A 811 -1.72 -36.18 -13.06
N ASN A 812 -1.25 -34.97 -12.78
CA ASN A 812 -1.50 -34.21 -11.56
C ASN A 812 -1.88 -32.76 -11.92
N ILE A 813 -3.05 -32.33 -11.46
CA ILE A 813 -3.52 -30.95 -11.59
C ILE A 813 -3.53 -30.30 -10.21
N TYR A 814 -2.70 -29.29 -10.01
CA TYR A 814 -2.52 -28.56 -8.76
C TYR A 814 -3.41 -27.32 -8.76
N LEU A 815 -4.33 -27.23 -7.79
CA LEU A 815 -5.35 -26.17 -7.70
C LEU A 815 -4.94 -25.13 -6.66
N ASP A 816 -3.88 -24.36 -6.94
CA ASP A 816 -3.34 -23.36 -6.02
C ASP A 816 -3.02 -22.05 -6.76
N GLY A 817 -3.68 -20.96 -6.34
CA GLY A 817 -3.47 -19.63 -6.95
C GLY A 817 -2.20 -18.93 -6.45
N THR A 818 -1.72 -19.30 -5.28
CA THR A 818 -0.70 -18.56 -4.52
C THR A 818 0.68 -19.22 -4.52
N ILE A 819 0.80 -20.49 -4.92
CA ILE A 819 2.10 -21.12 -5.13
C ILE A 819 2.73 -20.69 -6.46
N SER A 820 4.06 -20.59 -6.50
CA SER A 820 4.83 -20.40 -7.73
C SER A 820 5.24 -21.75 -8.34
N ALA A 821 5.64 -21.79 -9.61
CA ALA A 821 6.09 -23.02 -10.25
C ALA A 821 7.41 -23.52 -9.61
N GLU A 822 8.29 -22.59 -9.22
CA GLU A 822 9.57 -22.86 -8.55
C GLU A 822 9.35 -23.50 -7.18
N ARG A 823 8.47 -22.92 -6.35
CA ARG A 823 8.12 -23.49 -5.05
C ARG A 823 7.41 -24.84 -5.19
N LEU A 824 6.59 -25.04 -6.22
CA LEU A 824 5.95 -26.32 -6.50
C LEU A 824 6.98 -27.38 -6.93
N GLY A 825 7.89 -27.06 -7.85
CA GLY A 825 8.96 -27.95 -8.29
C GLY A 825 9.81 -28.48 -7.13
N LEU A 826 10.17 -27.60 -6.18
CA LEU A 826 10.85 -27.99 -4.94
C LEU A 826 10.04 -29.00 -4.11
N LEU A 827 8.73 -28.83 -3.91
CA LEU A 827 7.91 -29.79 -3.16
C LEU A 827 7.84 -31.18 -3.83
N LEU A 828 7.95 -31.21 -5.16
CA LEU A 828 7.75 -32.38 -6.02
C LEU A 828 9.04 -33.13 -6.40
N ASP A 829 10.21 -32.55 -6.13
CA ASP A 829 11.52 -32.98 -6.67
C ASP A 829 11.53 -33.04 -8.23
N ILE A 830 11.00 -32.00 -8.89
CA ILE A 830 11.02 -31.84 -10.36
C ILE A 830 11.47 -30.43 -10.77
N ALA A 831 11.89 -30.26 -12.02
CA ALA A 831 12.27 -28.95 -12.54
C ALA A 831 11.01 -28.06 -12.74
N PRO A 832 11.04 -26.75 -12.40
CA PRO A 832 9.90 -25.85 -12.59
C PRO A 832 9.39 -25.80 -14.05
N GLU A 833 10.29 -26.02 -15.00
CA GLU A 833 10.07 -26.08 -16.43
C GLU A 833 9.18 -27.26 -16.88
N GLU A 834 9.07 -28.31 -16.06
CA GLU A 834 8.18 -29.47 -16.30
C GLU A 834 6.71 -29.18 -15.93
N ILE A 835 6.43 -28.00 -15.35
CA ILE A 835 5.11 -27.62 -14.84
C ILE A 835 4.44 -26.66 -15.84
N LEU A 836 3.33 -27.12 -16.43
CA LEU A 836 2.48 -26.26 -17.26
C LEU A 836 1.72 -25.27 -16.37
N VAL A 837 2.02 -23.97 -16.48
CA VAL A 837 1.39 -22.91 -15.69
C VAL A 837 0.22 -22.29 -16.45
N ILE A 838 -0.99 -22.43 -15.90
CA ILE A 838 -2.23 -21.95 -16.52
C ILE A 838 -3.01 -21.03 -15.59
N GLU A 839 -3.77 -20.09 -16.13
CA GLU A 839 -4.61 -19.19 -15.36
C GLU A 839 -5.87 -18.73 -16.11
N GLN A 840 -7.01 -18.71 -15.43
CA GLN A 840 -8.23 -18.14 -15.97
C GLN A 840 -8.18 -16.62 -15.97
N ARG A 841 -8.39 -16.01 -17.14
CA ARG A 841 -8.56 -14.57 -17.28
C ARG A 841 -9.75 -14.08 -16.44
N HIS A 842 -9.50 -13.10 -15.59
CA HIS A 842 -10.48 -12.45 -14.72
C HIS A 842 -10.54 -10.93 -14.97
N PRO A 843 -11.61 -10.23 -14.52
CA PRO A 843 -11.65 -8.77 -14.54
C PRO A 843 -10.59 -8.15 -13.61
N ALA A 844 -10.31 -6.85 -13.79
CA ALA A 844 -9.47 -6.09 -12.87
C ALA A 844 -10.17 -5.91 -11.52
N ARG A 845 -9.42 -5.96 -10.41
CA ARG A 845 -9.91 -5.79 -9.02
C ARG A 845 -10.30 -4.32 -8.70
N ASN A 846 -11.07 -3.66 -9.57
CA ASN A 846 -11.45 -2.24 -9.46
C ASN A 846 -12.43 -1.94 -8.30
N ASN A 847 -13.03 -2.99 -7.73
CA ASN A 847 -14.04 -2.95 -6.68
C ASN A 847 -13.48 -3.26 -5.29
N LEU A 848 -12.16 -3.49 -5.17
CA LEU A 848 -11.49 -3.82 -3.92
C LEU A 848 -10.57 -2.68 -3.48
N ARG A 849 -10.90 -2.05 -2.35
CA ARG A 849 -10.01 -1.11 -1.65
C ARG A 849 -9.15 -1.86 -0.65
N ILE A 850 -7.82 -1.71 -0.74
CA ILE A 850 -6.88 -2.28 0.22
C ILE A 850 -6.36 -1.15 1.12
N VAL A 851 -6.53 -1.30 2.43
CA VAL A 851 -6.07 -0.34 3.44
C VAL A 851 -5.12 -1.03 4.41
N GLN A 852 -3.85 -0.64 4.38
CA GLN A 852 -2.88 -1.04 5.39
C GLN A 852 -2.97 -0.11 6.59
N ILE A 853 -3.17 -0.70 7.78
CA ILE A 853 -3.20 0.02 9.05
C ILE A 853 -1.85 -0.16 9.75
N ALA A 854 -1.03 0.89 9.68
CA ALA A 854 0.34 0.93 10.19
C ALA A 854 0.43 1.42 11.64
N GLY A 855 1.62 1.29 12.25
CA GLY A 855 1.91 1.77 13.61
C GLY A 855 1.58 0.75 14.71
N MET A 856 1.38 -0.51 14.33
CA MET A 856 1.04 -1.63 15.22
C MET A 856 2.14 -2.69 15.34
N GLY A 857 3.20 -2.61 14.54
CA GLY A 857 4.26 -3.61 14.47
C GLY A 857 3.79 -4.90 13.79
N LYS A 858 4.41 -6.03 14.18
CA LYS A 858 4.09 -7.35 13.62
C LYS A 858 2.79 -7.97 14.14
N LEU A 859 2.20 -7.44 15.22
CA LEU A 859 0.99 -7.93 15.90
C LEU A 859 0.95 -9.47 16.09
N GLY A 860 2.01 -10.03 16.67
CA GLY A 860 2.16 -11.48 16.88
C GLY A 860 1.17 -12.11 17.89
N LYS A 861 1.33 -13.43 18.08
CA LYS A 861 0.49 -14.28 18.96
C LYS A 861 0.46 -13.82 20.41
N GLU A 862 1.56 -13.30 20.93
CA GLU A 862 1.70 -12.79 22.29
C GLU A 862 1.65 -11.27 22.26
N ARG A 863 0.71 -10.68 23.02
CA ARG A 863 0.45 -9.24 23.05
C ARG A 863 0.37 -8.78 24.49
N SER A 864 1.00 -7.65 24.81
CA SER A 864 0.85 -7.02 26.11
C SER A 864 -0.54 -6.39 26.26
N ASN A 865 -1.03 -6.26 27.50
CA ASN A 865 -2.35 -5.66 27.77
C ASN A 865 -2.52 -4.28 27.10
N GLY A 866 -1.45 -3.46 27.06
CA GLY A 866 -1.46 -2.17 26.38
C GLY A 866 -1.61 -2.26 24.85
N LEU A 867 -1.14 -3.35 24.22
CA LEU A 867 -1.37 -3.61 22.81
C LEU A 867 -2.78 -4.14 22.54
N GLN A 868 -3.33 -4.95 23.44
CA GLN A 868 -4.72 -5.45 23.34
C GLN A 868 -5.74 -4.31 23.38
N VAL A 869 -5.59 -3.36 24.31
CA VAL A 869 -6.47 -2.18 24.38
C VAL A 869 -6.47 -1.39 23.07
N ARG A 870 -5.30 -1.25 22.43
CA ARG A 870 -5.16 -0.58 21.12
C ARG A 870 -5.84 -1.35 19.99
N VAL A 871 -5.69 -2.68 19.96
CA VAL A 871 -6.38 -3.56 19.00
C VAL A 871 -7.88 -3.47 19.16
N GLN A 872 -8.40 -3.51 20.39
CA GLN A 872 -9.84 -3.45 20.64
C GLN A 872 -10.44 -2.09 20.28
N ALA A 873 -9.74 -0.98 20.53
CA ALA A 873 -10.14 0.34 20.05
C ALA A 873 -10.27 0.38 18.52
N LEU A 874 -9.30 -0.20 17.82
CA LEU A 874 -9.32 -0.28 16.35
C LEU A 874 -10.45 -1.18 15.83
N ARG A 875 -10.66 -2.38 16.41
CA ARG A 875 -11.79 -3.27 16.09
C ARG A 875 -13.13 -2.55 16.24
N THR A 876 -13.31 -1.82 17.34
CA THR A 876 -14.54 -1.05 17.64
C THR A 876 -14.82 0.03 16.59
N GLU A 877 -13.81 0.81 16.21
CA GLU A 877 -13.96 1.86 15.20
C GLU A 877 -14.15 1.30 13.79
N LEU A 878 -13.49 0.20 13.44
CA LEU A 878 -13.70 -0.47 12.15
C LEU A 878 -15.11 -1.08 12.04
N LEU A 879 -15.63 -1.68 13.11
CA LEU A 879 -17.02 -2.16 13.18
C LEU A 879 -18.02 -1.01 13.05
N ARG A 880 -17.74 0.14 13.66
CA ARG A 880 -18.55 1.36 13.53
C ARG A 880 -18.58 1.91 12.10
N ARG A 881 -17.47 1.80 11.36
CA ARG A 881 -17.37 2.20 9.94
C ARG A 881 -18.04 1.20 9.00
N HIS A 882 -17.96 -0.10 9.33
CA HIS A 882 -18.42 -1.21 8.49
C HIS A 882 -19.24 -2.22 9.32
N PRO A 883 -20.57 -2.07 9.42
CA PRO A 883 -21.41 -2.96 10.24
C PRO A 883 -21.40 -4.45 9.84
N ASN A 884 -21.03 -4.76 8.58
CA ASN A 884 -20.86 -6.12 8.07
C ASN A 884 -19.38 -6.45 7.79
N ILE A 885 -18.48 -5.94 8.61
CA ILE A 885 -17.08 -6.38 8.64
C ILE A 885 -16.96 -7.76 9.29
N ALA A 886 -16.02 -8.58 8.82
CA ALA A 886 -15.47 -9.68 9.59
C ALA A 886 -14.05 -9.34 10.04
N PHE A 887 -13.65 -9.87 11.18
CA PHE A 887 -12.28 -9.76 11.68
C PHE A 887 -11.53 -11.09 11.51
N GLY A 888 -10.21 -11.01 11.46
CA GLY A 888 -9.32 -12.16 11.43
C GLY A 888 -8.07 -11.92 12.27
N ASP A 889 -7.65 -12.89 13.07
CA ASP A 889 -6.49 -12.77 13.95
C ASP A 889 -5.79 -14.13 14.16
N TRP A 890 -4.77 -14.20 15.02
CA TRP A 890 -4.23 -15.44 15.53
C TRP A 890 -5.28 -16.18 16.35
N LYS A 891 -5.30 -17.51 16.29
CA LYS A 891 -6.20 -18.36 17.11
C LYS A 891 -6.19 -18.07 18.62
N ALA A 892 -5.09 -17.56 19.17
CA ALA A 892 -4.97 -17.18 20.58
C ALA A 892 -5.54 -15.77 20.91
N GLN A 893 -5.97 -15.02 19.89
CA GLN A 893 -6.38 -13.61 19.95
C GLN A 893 -7.70 -13.32 19.21
N ALA A 894 -8.23 -14.31 18.48
CA ALA A 894 -9.47 -14.23 17.73
C ALA A 894 -10.68 -14.36 18.68
N ASP A 895 -11.68 -13.49 18.51
CA ASP A 895 -12.96 -13.58 19.21
C ASP A 895 -13.82 -14.74 18.66
N GLU A 896 -14.96 -15.03 19.32
CA GLU A 896 -15.91 -16.02 18.81
C GLU A 896 -16.52 -15.57 17.48
N GLY A 897 -16.34 -16.38 16.43
CA GLY A 897 -16.79 -16.08 15.06
C GLY A 897 -15.76 -15.34 14.19
N ASP A 898 -14.60 -14.96 14.72
CA ASP A 898 -13.51 -14.39 13.94
C ASP A 898 -12.83 -15.41 13.03
N GLY A 899 -12.23 -14.90 11.95
CA GLY A 899 -11.22 -15.61 11.18
C GLY A 899 -9.96 -15.87 11.99
N GLN A 900 -9.33 -17.00 11.72
CA GLN A 900 -8.12 -17.48 12.36
C GLN A 900 -7.06 -17.77 11.29
N TRP A 901 -5.87 -17.18 11.46
CA TRP A 901 -4.71 -17.45 10.63
C TRP A 901 -4.39 -18.96 10.64
N PHE A 902 -4.11 -19.51 9.45
CA PHE A 902 -3.86 -20.94 9.21
C PHE A 902 -5.03 -21.89 9.58
N VAL A 903 -6.27 -21.37 9.67
CA VAL A 903 -7.47 -22.18 9.93
C VAL A 903 -8.57 -21.90 8.90
N ASN A 904 -9.26 -20.76 8.98
CA ASN A 904 -10.39 -20.40 8.10
C ASN A 904 -10.17 -19.07 7.33
N LEU A 905 -9.13 -18.29 7.62
CA LEU A 905 -8.68 -17.22 6.72
C LEU A 905 -8.10 -17.75 5.39
N ARG A 906 -7.86 -19.06 5.32
CA ARG A 906 -7.51 -19.86 4.13
C ARG A 906 -8.52 -21.02 4.01
N GLY A 907 -8.71 -21.60 2.82
CA GLY A 907 -9.62 -22.75 2.62
C GLY A 907 -11.13 -22.52 2.80
N SER A 908 -11.60 -21.54 3.59
CA SER A 908 -13.03 -21.38 3.92
C SER A 908 -13.81 -20.43 2.99
N ASN A 909 -15.14 -20.60 2.97
CA ASN A 909 -16.12 -19.71 2.33
C ASN A 909 -16.88 -18.81 3.33
N GLU A 910 -16.59 -18.90 4.64
CA GLU A 910 -17.32 -18.19 5.72
C GLU A 910 -17.43 -16.67 5.53
N PHE A 911 -16.43 -16.03 4.90
CA PHE A 911 -16.36 -14.57 4.74
C PHE A 911 -16.86 -14.04 3.39
N GLN A 912 -17.35 -14.92 2.49
CA GLN A 912 -17.69 -14.55 1.11
C GLN A 912 -18.80 -13.50 0.97
N ASN A 913 -19.64 -13.34 1.99
CA ASN A 913 -20.79 -12.41 2.04
C ASN A 913 -20.49 -11.13 2.85
N ARG A 914 -19.23 -10.88 3.23
CA ARG A 914 -18.84 -9.70 4.03
C ARG A 914 -18.53 -8.51 3.13
N SER A 915 -18.83 -7.30 3.58
CA SER A 915 -18.48 -6.07 2.83
C SER A 915 -17.04 -5.62 3.11
N ALA A 916 -16.51 -6.00 4.26
CA ALA A 916 -15.11 -5.77 4.62
C ALA A 916 -14.53 -6.96 5.41
N LEU A 917 -13.21 -7.12 5.34
CA LEU A 917 -12.45 -8.08 6.15
C LEU A 917 -11.24 -7.36 6.71
N ALA A 918 -11.06 -7.40 8.03
CA ALA A 918 -9.92 -6.81 8.72
C ALA A 918 -9.07 -7.89 9.41
N VAL A 919 -7.86 -8.12 8.90
CA VAL A 919 -6.94 -9.12 9.42
C VAL A 919 -5.81 -8.48 10.24
N PHE A 920 -5.50 -9.08 11.39
CA PHE A 920 -4.58 -8.54 12.38
C PHE A 920 -3.33 -9.42 12.51
N GLY A 921 -2.16 -8.78 12.40
CA GLY A 921 -0.87 -9.46 12.48
C GLY A 921 -0.38 -10.00 11.14
N ILE A 922 0.94 -10.07 11.02
CA ILE A 922 1.62 -10.63 9.85
C ILE A 922 1.66 -12.16 10.03
N PRO A 923 1.15 -12.97 9.08
CA PRO A 923 1.02 -14.42 9.22
C PRO A 923 2.36 -15.16 9.07
N TYR A 924 3.31 -14.90 9.97
CA TYR A 924 4.52 -15.71 10.08
C TYR A 924 4.19 -17.12 10.59
N GLN A 925 4.36 -18.12 9.73
CA GLN A 925 4.44 -19.51 10.14
C GLN A 925 5.64 -19.74 11.07
N ASN A 926 5.83 -20.94 11.61
CA ASN A 926 7.00 -21.22 12.43
C ASN A 926 8.28 -21.11 11.57
N ILE A 927 9.04 -20.02 11.75
CA ILE A 927 10.24 -19.72 10.97
C ILE A 927 11.29 -20.85 11.09
N GLY A 928 11.40 -21.49 12.26
CA GLY A 928 12.28 -22.64 12.46
C GLY A 928 11.84 -23.88 11.68
N TYR A 929 10.53 -24.07 11.49
CA TYR A 929 9.99 -25.11 10.61
C TYR A 929 10.22 -24.75 9.13
N LEU A 930 10.02 -23.49 8.72
CA LEU A 930 10.29 -23.06 7.35
C LEU A 930 11.78 -23.16 6.99
N GLN A 931 12.69 -22.87 7.92
CA GLN A 931 14.14 -23.09 7.77
C GLN A 931 14.44 -24.59 7.55
N ALA A 932 13.93 -25.46 8.44
CA ALA A 932 14.12 -26.91 8.32
C ALA A 932 13.53 -27.47 7.01
N LEU A 933 12.37 -26.96 6.59
CA LEU A 933 11.72 -27.30 5.33
C LEU A 933 12.59 -26.87 4.13
N TYR A 934 13.06 -25.63 4.10
CA TYR A 934 13.94 -25.11 3.06
C TYR A 934 15.24 -25.93 2.96
N GLN A 935 15.89 -26.22 4.09
CA GLN A 935 17.09 -27.06 4.19
C GLN A 935 16.82 -28.49 3.66
N THR A 936 15.69 -29.10 4.04
CA THR A 936 15.30 -30.45 3.61
C THR A 936 14.99 -30.52 2.11
N LEU A 937 14.50 -29.43 1.50
CA LEU A 937 14.17 -29.36 0.08
C LEU A 937 15.38 -28.98 -0.81
N THR A 938 16.29 -28.14 -0.32
CA THR A 938 17.37 -27.55 -1.15
C THR A 938 18.77 -28.05 -0.81
N GLY A 939 18.97 -28.63 0.38
CA GLY A 939 20.30 -28.92 0.93
C GLY A 939 21.11 -27.67 1.34
N CYS A 940 20.55 -26.47 1.21
CA CYS A 940 21.23 -25.21 1.55
C CYS A 940 21.13 -24.92 3.05
N TYR A 941 22.24 -25.13 3.77
CA TYR A 941 22.38 -24.77 5.18
C TYR A 941 22.58 -23.26 5.37
N SER A 942 21.83 -22.65 6.29
CA SER A 942 21.89 -21.22 6.59
C SER A 942 21.43 -20.98 8.03
N GLU A 943 22.14 -20.14 8.76
CA GLU A 943 21.84 -19.80 10.17
C GLU A 943 20.66 -18.81 10.29
N LEU A 944 19.97 -18.82 11.44
CA LEU A 944 18.94 -17.82 11.75
C LEU A 944 19.46 -16.54 12.42
N ASN A 945 20.74 -16.52 12.82
CA ASN A 945 21.30 -15.47 13.70
C ASN A 945 22.14 -14.41 12.96
N GLU A 946 22.34 -14.53 11.65
CA GLU A 946 22.94 -13.46 10.84
C GLU A 946 21.99 -12.24 10.74
N GLU A 947 22.54 -11.02 10.59
CA GLU A 947 21.72 -9.79 10.53
C GLU A 947 20.71 -9.78 9.35
N LEU A 948 20.95 -10.60 8.32
CA LEU A 948 19.98 -11.03 7.33
C LEU A 948 20.13 -12.55 7.09
N PRO A 949 19.04 -13.33 6.99
CA PRO A 949 19.10 -14.69 6.46
C PRO A 949 19.61 -14.71 5.02
N CYS A 950 20.06 -15.86 4.52
CA CYS A 950 20.40 -16.01 3.11
C CYS A 950 19.19 -15.64 2.22
N GLU A 951 19.46 -15.01 1.06
CA GLU A 951 18.42 -14.43 0.22
C GLU A 951 17.33 -15.45 -0.17
N GLY A 952 17.72 -16.69 -0.45
CA GLY A 952 16.81 -17.79 -0.78
C GLY A 952 15.87 -18.17 0.37
N LEU A 953 16.37 -18.24 1.61
CA LEU A 953 15.54 -18.56 2.78
C LEU A 953 14.58 -17.39 3.11
N GLN A 954 15.05 -16.15 3.01
CA GLN A 954 14.19 -14.99 3.25
C GLN A 954 13.05 -14.93 2.23
N ARG A 955 13.35 -15.08 0.92
CA ARG A 955 12.34 -15.17 -0.15
C ARG A 955 11.40 -16.35 0.06
N PHE A 956 11.89 -17.50 0.54
CA PHE A 956 11.04 -18.65 0.87
C PHE A 956 10.07 -18.33 2.02
N ILE A 957 10.52 -17.63 3.07
CA ILE A 957 9.65 -17.20 4.18
C ILE A 957 8.61 -16.19 3.71
N ASP A 958 9.02 -15.16 2.98
CA ASP A 958 8.11 -14.11 2.50
C ASP A 958 7.05 -14.69 1.57
N ALA A 959 7.42 -15.61 0.65
CA ALA A 959 6.45 -16.30 -0.21
C ALA A 959 5.37 -17.12 0.54
N HIS A 960 5.62 -17.56 1.78
CA HIS A 960 4.56 -18.17 2.62
C HIS A 960 3.66 -17.09 3.24
N VAL A 961 4.25 -16.00 3.76
CA VAL A 961 3.51 -14.88 4.34
C VAL A 961 2.61 -14.21 3.31
N GLU A 962 3.15 -13.90 2.14
CA GLU A 962 2.45 -13.30 0.99
C GLU A 962 1.28 -14.17 0.53
N ALA A 963 1.52 -15.48 0.37
CA ALA A 963 0.47 -16.43 -0.02
C ALA A 963 -0.69 -16.47 0.99
N ASP A 964 -0.41 -16.44 2.30
CA ASP A 964 -1.46 -16.44 3.32
C ASP A 964 -2.21 -15.09 3.41
N ILE A 965 -1.54 -13.95 3.14
CA ILE A 965 -2.18 -12.64 3.01
C ILE A 965 -3.10 -12.57 1.78
N GLU A 966 -2.64 -13.02 0.60
CA GLU A 966 -3.47 -13.04 -0.61
C GLU A 966 -4.67 -13.98 -0.45
N GLN A 967 -4.49 -15.18 0.14
CA GLN A 967 -5.61 -16.10 0.41
C GLN A 967 -6.66 -15.48 1.33
N ALA A 968 -6.24 -14.70 2.33
CA ALA A 968 -7.14 -13.99 3.24
C ALA A 968 -7.91 -12.86 2.52
N MET A 969 -7.22 -12.04 1.72
CA MET A 969 -7.86 -11.02 0.88
C MET A 969 -8.93 -11.62 -0.05
N GLU A 970 -8.62 -12.74 -0.70
CA GLU A 970 -9.50 -13.44 -1.63
C GLU A 970 -10.70 -14.16 -0.96
N ARG A 971 -10.79 -14.17 0.37
CA ARG A 971 -12.00 -14.62 1.07
C ARG A 971 -13.20 -13.70 0.82
N LEU A 972 -12.97 -12.43 0.46
CA LEU A 972 -14.03 -11.47 0.09
C LEU A 972 -14.67 -11.73 -1.28
N ARG A 973 -14.08 -12.60 -2.13
CA ARG A 973 -14.58 -12.93 -3.48
C ARG A 973 -14.76 -11.73 -4.42
N SER A 974 -13.87 -10.73 -4.34
CA SER A 974 -13.96 -9.46 -5.09
C SER A 974 -14.07 -9.66 -6.61
N LEU A 975 -13.38 -10.65 -7.18
CA LEU A 975 -13.41 -10.98 -8.60
C LEU A 975 -14.80 -11.38 -9.13
N ILE A 976 -15.66 -11.91 -8.27
CA ILE A 976 -17.04 -12.31 -8.62
C ILE A 976 -18.02 -11.17 -8.30
N ARG A 977 -17.82 -10.49 -7.18
CA ARG A 977 -18.70 -9.43 -6.64
C ARG A 977 -18.38 -8.05 -7.23
N GLN A 978 -18.23 -7.96 -8.56
CA GLN A 978 -17.75 -6.77 -9.27
C GLN A 978 -18.62 -5.51 -9.07
N GLU A 979 -19.90 -5.68 -8.74
CA GLU A 979 -20.85 -4.59 -8.48
C GLU A 979 -20.74 -4.03 -7.04
N GLU A 980 -20.10 -4.75 -6.12
CA GLU A 980 -19.97 -4.37 -4.71
C GLU A 980 -18.60 -3.75 -4.41
N GLN A 981 -18.59 -2.62 -3.70
CA GLN A 981 -17.36 -2.03 -3.17
C GLN A 981 -16.95 -2.73 -1.87
N LEU A 982 -15.80 -3.39 -1.90
CA LEU A 982 -15.28 -4.21 -0.80
C LEU A 982 -14.01 -3.59 -0.22
N THR A 983 -13.80 -3.73 1.09
CA THR A 983 -12.59 -3.21 1.76
C THR A 983 -11.82 -4.30 2.49
N PHE A 984 -10.55 -4.51 2.13
CA PHE A 984 -9.63 -5.35 2.88
C PHE A 984 -8.72 -4.48 3.75
N TYR A 985 -8.78 -4.67 5.07
CA TYR A 985 -7.89 -4.02 6.02
C TYR A 985 -6.80 -4.99 6.47
N PHE A 986 -5.55 -4.61 6.31
CA PHE A 986 -4.39 -5.36 6.83
C PHE A 986 -3.75 -4.58 7.97
N VAL A 987 -3.82 -5.09 9.20
CA VAL A 987 -3.27 -4.43 10.39
C VAL A 987 -1.89 -5.03 10.72
N GLY A 988 -0.84 -4.37 10.23
CA GLY A 988 0.54 -4.80 10.41
C GLY A 988 1.53 -4.02 9.54
N ASP A 989 2.76 -3.89 10.04
CA ASP A 989 3.84 -3.19 9.36
C ASP A 989 4.61 -4.17 8.45
N TYR A 990 4.08 -4.42 7.23
CA TYR A 990 4.64 -5.32 6.20
C TYR A 990 4.50 -4.66 4.80
N ASP A 991 5.33 -5.02 3.81
CA ASP A 991 5.12 -4.51 2.44
C ASP A 991 4.01 -5.30 1.74
N LEU A 992 3.05 -4.61 1.14
CA LEU A 992 1.92 -5.19 0.42
C LEU A 992 2.01 -4.98 -1.10
N SER A 993 3.16 -4.50 -1.59
CA SER A 993 3.41 -4.24 -3.02
C SER A 993 3.17 -5.46 -3.92
N PHE A 994 3.43 -6.68 -3.42
CA PHE A 994 3.22 -7.96 -4.13
C PHE A 994 1.75 -8.20 -4.56
N LEU A 995 0.76 -7.57 -3.92
CA LEU A 995 -0.66 -7.75 -4.27
C LEU A 995 -1.05 -7.16 -5.63
N GLY A 996 -0.20 -6.33 -6.25
CA GLY A 996 -0.41 -5.76 -7.58
C GLY A 996 -1.58 -4.77 -7.69
N VAL A 997 -2.16 -4.35 -6.56
CA VAL A 997 -3.31 -3.44 -6.44
C VAL A 997 -2.90 -2.24 -5.57
N PRO A 998 -3.38 -1.01 -5.83
CA PRO A 998 -3.05 0.14 -4.99
C PRO A 998 -3.41 -0.05 -3.52
N VAL A 999 -2.44 0.15 -2.63
CA VAL A 999 -2.59 0.04 -1.18
C VAL A 999 -2.60 1.43 -0.55
N GLU A 1000 -3.64 1.72 0.25
CA GLU A 1000 -3.74 2.92 1.06
C GLU A 1000 -3.11 2.69 2.44
N GLN A 1001 -2.01 3.38 2.76
CA GLN A 1001 -1.40 3.31 4.09
C GLN A 1001 -1.97 4.38 5.03
N VAL A 1002 -2.46 3.95 6.20
CA VAL A 1002 -3.04 4.81 7.24
C VAL A 1002 -2.49 4.41 8.61
N GLU A 1003 -2.02 5.37 9.40
CA GLU A 1003 -1.64 5.14 10.79
C GLU A 1003 -2.86 4.77 11.65
N ALA A 1004 -2.75 3.73 12.50
CA ALA A 1004 -3.84 3.29 13.37
C ALA A 1004 -4.42 4.43 14.25
N PHE A 1005 -3.55 5.35 14.71
CA PHE A 1005 -3.93 6.55 15.47
C PHE A 1005 -4.88 7.49 14.71
N LEU A 1006 -4.79 7.56 13.38
CA LEU A 1006 -5.67 8.38 12.55
C LEU A 1006 -7.04 7.73 12.32
N ILE A 1007 -7.15 6.41 12.52
CA ILE A 1007 -8.42 5.69 12.50
C ILE A 1007 -9.08 5.79 13.88
N ALA A 1008 -8.39 5.38 14.93
CA ALA A 1008 -8.81 5.49 16.33
C ALA A 1008 -7.67 6.05 17.19
N PRO A 1009 -7.79 7.23 17.83
CA PRO A 1009 -6.73 7.81 18.66
C PRO A 1009 -6.24 6.88 19.79
N GLU A 1010 -7.15 6.09 20.37
CA GLU A 1010 -6.89 5.09 21.41
C GLU A 1010 -6.11 3.87 20.89
N ALA A 1011 -6.04 3.68 19.57
CA ALA A 1011 -5.21 2.68 18.91
C ALA A 1011 -3.76 3.16 18.69
N GLY A 1012 -3.45 4.43 18.98
CA GLY A 1012 -2.09 4.99 18.86
C GLY A 1012 -1.08 4.43 19.88
N THR A 1013 0.20 4.73 19.68
CA THR A 1013 1.25 4.44 20.67
C THR A 1013 0.97 5.16 21.99
N ALA A 1014 1.53 4.66 23.11
CA ALA A 1014 1.39 5.32 24.41
C ALA A 1014 1.80 6.81 24.40
N ALA A 1015 2.77 7.19 23.55
CA ALA A 1015 3.17 8.59 23.36
C ALA A 1015 2.12 9.42 22.59
N GLN A 1016 1.50 8.87 21.55
CA GLN A 1016 0.39 9.51 20.81
C GLN A 1016 -0.84 9.65 21.72
N ILE A 1017 -1.29 8.57 22.37
CA ILE A 1017 -2.43 8.59 23.31
C ILE A 1017 -2.21 9.63 24.42
N THR A 1018 -1.02 9.67 25.03
CA THR A 1018 -0.77 10.63 26.11
C THR A 1018 -0.82 12.08 25.62
N ARG A 1019 -0.30 12.38 24.42
CA ARG A 1019 -0.37 13.72 23.83
C ARG A 1019 -1.80 14.12 23.50
N TRP A 1020 -2.58 13.19 22.93
CA TRP A 1020 -3.99 13.38 22.62
C TRP A 1020 -4.83 13.65 23.88
N LYS A 1021 -4.66 12.84 24.93
CA LYS A 1021 -5.35 13.07 26.23
C LYS A 1021 -4.98 14.41 26.87
N ILE A 1022 -3.70 14.80 26.85
CA ILE A 1022 -3.28 16.14 27.32
C ILE A 1022 -3.98 17.24 26.52
N GLN A 1023 -4.19 17.05 25.22
CA GLN A 1023 -4.86 18.02 24.36
C GLN A 1023 -6.38 18.10 24.62
N GLU A 1024 -7.07 16.96 24.78
CA GLU A 1024 -8.49 16.93 25.15
C GLU A 1024 -8.72 17.57 26.52
N ALA A 1025 -7.98 17.13 27.54
CA ALA A 1025 -8.04 17.66 28.89
C ALA A 1025 -7.77 19.17 28.94
N PHE A 1026 -6.81 19.64 28.13
CA PHE A 1026 -6.53 21.07 27.99
C PHE A 1026 -7.72 21.82 27.36
N GLY A 1027 -8.35 21.24 26.34
CA GLY A 1027 -9.58 21.76 25.75
C GLY A 1027 -10.74 21.81 26.75
N GLN A 1028 -10.97 20.73 27.50
CA GLN A 1028 -12.02 20.62 28.51
C GLN A 1028 -11.85 21.64 29.64
N LEU A 1029 -10.65 21.73 30.24
CA LEU A 1029 -10.32 22.73 31.27
C LEU A 1029 -10.42 24.18 30.76
N THR A 1030 -10.22 24.40 29.46
CA THR A 1030 -10.42 25.71 28.83
C THR A 1030 -11.90 26.04 28.66
N VAL A 1031 -12.71 25.06 28.22
CA VAL A 1031 -14.17 25.22 28.04
C VAL A 1031 -14.89 25.38 29.39
N SER A 1032 -14.42 24.72 30.45
CA SER A 1032 -14.95 24.90 31.81
C SER A 1032 -14.45 26.18 32.50
N GLY A 1033 -13.55 26.94 31.87
CA GLY A 1033 -13.00 28.19 32.41
C GLY A 1033 -12.06 27.99 33.62
N GLU A 1034 -11.59 26.77 33.86
CA GLU A 1034 -10.78 26.46 35.03
C GLU A 1034 -9.30 26.88 34.88
N LYS A 1035 -8.67 27.20 36.02
CA LYS A 1035 -7.26 27.60 36.06
C LYS A 1035 -6.37 26.39 35.73
N ILE A 1036 -5.84 26.36 34.50
CA ILE A 1036 -4.97 25.30 33.99
C ILE A 1036 -3.64 25.24 34.77
N THR A 1037 -3.58 24.37 35.77
CA THR A 1037 -2.38 23.98 36.51
C THR A 1037 -1.85 22.63 36.03
N GLN A 1038 -0.62 22.27 36.42
CA GLN A 1038 -0.03 20.99 36.04
C GLN A 1038 -0.84 19.83 36.65
N ASP A 1039 -1.32 20.00 37.88
CA ASP A 1039 -2.03 18.98 38.64
C ASP A 1039 -3.44 18.75 38.08
N LYS A 1040 -4.17 19.83 37.77
CA LYS A 1040 -5.50 19.72 37.12
C LYS A 1040 -5.41 19.14 35.72
N LEU A 1041 -4.43 19.57 34.91
CA LEU A 1041 -4.25 19.03 33.57
C LEU A 1041 -3.82 17.56 33.58
N ALA A 1042 -3.03 17.14 34.57
CA ALA A 1042 -2.68 15.74 34.77
C ALA A 1042 -3.89 14.89 35.22
N LEU A 1043 -4.70 15.41 36.16
CA LEU A 1043 -5.93 14.78 36.63
C LEU A 1043 -6.94 14.56 35.49
N GLU A 1044 -7.24 15.62 34.73
CA GLU A 1044 -8.21 15.59 33.63
C GLU A 1044 -7.74 14.70 32.47
N ALA A 1045 -6.44 14.72 32.14
CA ALA A 1045 -5.85 13.80 31.16
C ALA A 1045 -5.68 12.36 31.67
N ASN A 1046 -6.02 12.09 32.93
CA ASN A 1046 -5.83 10.82 33.65
C ASN A 1046 -4.38 10.28 33.52
N ILE A 1047 -3.40 11.13 33.87
CA ILE A 1047 -1.97 10.81 33.91
C ILE A 1047 -1.33 11.35 35.20
N THR A 1048 -0.14 10.85 35.56
CA THR A 1048 0.57 11.39 36.72
C THR A 1048 1.19 12.76 36.40
N GLN A 1049 1.21 13.65 37.40
CA GLN A 1049 1.87 14.97 37.31
C GLN A 1049 3.35 14.84 36.91
N GLY A 1050 4.04 13.82 37.41
CA GLY A 1050 5.41 13.48 37.03
C GLY A 1050 5.55 13.08 35.55
N ARG A 1051 4.60 12.32 35.00
CA ARG A 1051 4.58 11.97 33.56
C ARG A 1051 4.33 13.20 32.68
N LEU A 1052 3.42 14.08 33.09
CA LEU A 1052 3.21 15.38 32.44
C LEU A 1052 4.49 16.24 32.51
N SER A 1053 5.22 16.20 33.62
CA SER A 1053 6.51 16.89 33.79
C SER A 1053 7.59 16.37 32.82
N GLN A 1054 7.74 15.05 32.70
CA GLN A 1054 8.66 14.41 31.75
C GLN A 1054 8.35 14.81 30.29
N ILE A 1055 7.07 14.82 29.93
CA ILE A 1055 6.62 15.25 28.60
C ILE A 1055 6.92 16.74 28.41
N ALA A 1056 6.58 17.58 29.38
CA ALA A 1056 6.87 19.01 29.34
C ALA A 1056 8.38 19.30 29.21
N ALA A 1057 9.25 18.51 29.83
CA ALA A 1057 10.72 18.63 29.69
C ALA A 1057 11.19 18.47 28.23
N GLN A 1058 10.52 17.63 27.42
CA GLN A 1058 10.79 17.53 25.98
C GLN A 1058 10.55 18.88 25.26
N PHE A 1059 9.61 19.68 25.76
CA PHE A 1059 9.28 21.03 25.27
C PHE A 1059 9.98 22.18 26.03
N GLY A 1060 10.89 21.90 26.98
CA GLY A 1060 11.59 22.93 27.78
C GLY A 1060 11.03 23.15 29.20
N GLY A 1061 10.20 22.23 29.70
CA GLY A 1061 9.64 22.22 31.05
C GLY A 1061 8.20 22.75 31.11
N TRP A 1062 7.52 22.55 32.25
CA TRP A 1062 6.10 22.89 32.42
C TRP A 1062 5.78 24.35 32.09
N LYS A 1063 6.63 25.31 32.50
CA LYS A 1063 6.43 26.73 32.16
C LYS A 1063 6.46 26.99 30.65
N VAL A 1064 7.25 26.23 29.88
CA VAL A 1064 7.33 26.37 28.42
C VAL A 1064 6.20 25.62 27.74
N LEU A 1065 5.90 24.38 28.12
CA LEU A 1065 4.72 23.65 27.61
C LEU A 1065 3.43 24.43 27.88
N ARG A 1066 3.25 24.94 29.11
CA ARG A 1066 2.11 25.80 29.46
C ARG A 1066 2.12 27.09 28.65
N LYS A 1067 3.27 27.76 28.42
CA LYS A 1067 3.33 28.94 27.53
C LYS A 1067 3.07 28.61 26.07
N ILE A 1068 3.39 27.40 25.60
CA ILE A 1068 3.06 26.96 24.23
C ILE A 1068 1.55 26.72 24.16
N LEU A 1069 1.00 25.85 25.01
CA LEU A 1069 -0.44 25.58 25.09
C LEU A 1069 -1.27 26.86 25.34
N VAL A 1070 -0.78 27.77 26.19
CA VAL A 1070 -1.41 29.07 26.44
C VAL A 1070 -1.13 30.07 25.33
N ALA A 1071 -0.03 30.08 24.59
CA ALA A 1071 0.10 30.93 23.38
C ALA A 1071 -0.80 30.43 22.23
N LEU A 1072 -0.99 29.11 22.17
CA LEU A 1072 -2.01 28.40 21.41
C LEU A 1072 -3.44 28.61 21.95
N LEU A 1073 -3.63 29.47 22.99
CA LEU A 1073 -4.93 30.01 23.46
C LEU A 1073 -4.95 31.54 23.61
N ASP A 1074 -3.82 32.23 23.74
CA ASP A 1074 -3.72 33.69 23.88
C ASP A 1074 -3.72 34.35 22.51
N GLY A 1075 -3.32 33.60 21.48
CA GLY A 1075 -3.76 33.86 20.11
C GLY A 1075 -5.29 33.85 19.96
N PHE A 1076 -6.03 33.21 20.88
CA PHE A 1076 -7.49 33.08 20.89
C PHE A 1076 -8.15 33.99 21.94
N ASN A 1077 -7.40 34.46 22.95
CA ASN A 1077 -7.87 35.34 24.04
C ASN A 1077 -7.38 36.80 23.92
N SER A 1078 -6.66 37.18 22.85
CA SER A 1078 -6.49 38.60 22.52
C SER A 1078 -7.88 39.24 22.36
N ALA A 1079 -8.11 40.38 23.02
CA ALA A 1079 -9.43 41.00 23.19
C ALA A 1079 -9.99 41.67 21.91
N THR A 1080 -10.04 40.91 20.82
CA THR A 1080 -10.61 41.26 19.52
C THR A 1080 -11.39 40.09 18.94
N ASN A 1081 -12.41 39.62 19.68
CA ASN A 1081 -13.56 38.89 19.11
C ASN A 1081 -14.45 39.86 18.28
N ASN A 1082 -13.79 40.72 17.51
CA ASN A 1082 -14.35 41.87 16.83
C ASN A 1082 -14.40 41.56 15.33
N PHE A 1083 -15.57 41.13 14.88
CA PHE A 1083 -15.92 41.00 13.46
C PHE A 1083 -15.84 42.33 12.66
N SER A 1084 -15.46 43.44 13.31
CA SER A 1084 -15.18 44.75 12.72
C SER A 1084 -13.82 44.76 12.00
N GLY A 1085 -13.78 44.18 10.81
CA GLY A 1085 -12.58 44.19 9.95
C GLY A 1085 -12.49 43.04 8.95
N LEU A 1086 -13.31 42.00 9.11
CA LEU A 1086 -13.40 40.85 8.21
C LEU A 1086 -14.46 41.08 7.12
N SER A 1087 -14.10 40.77 5.88
CA SER A 1087 -15.04 40.66 4.76
C SER A 1087 -16.05 39.51 4.96
N LYS A 1088 -17.16 39.51 4.21
CA LYS A 1088 -18.16 38.44 4.29
C LYS A 1088 -17.58 37.06 3.93
N GLU A 1089 -16.59 37.03 3.03
CA GLU A 1089 -15.88 35.81 2.63
C GLU A 1089 -14.99 35.29 3.77
N GLU A 1090 -14.18 36.16 4.39
CA GLU A 1090 -13.37 35.79 5.56
C GLU A 1090 -14.22 35.33 6.77
N LYS A 1091 -15.43 35.88 6.95
CA LYS A 1091 -16.37 35.42 8.00
C LYS A 1091 -16.92 34.03 7.70
N TRP A 1092 -17.33 33.76 6.45
CA TRP A 1092 -17.76 32.41 6.04
C TRP A 1092 -16.63 31.39 6.15
N LEU A 1093 -15.40 31.80 5.81
CA LEU A 1093 -14.22 30.95 5.97
C LEU A 1093 -14.01 30.57 7.44
N ALA A 1094 -14.11 31.55 8.35
CA ALA A 1094 -13.95 31.33 9.79
C ALA A 1094 -15.11 30.52 10.43
N GLN A 1095 -16.36 30.80 10.05
CA GLN A 1095 -17.55 30.28 10.71
C GLN A 1095 -18.12 29.01 10.07
N THR A 1096 -17.73 28.65 8.85
CA THR A 1096 -18.34 27.54 8.09
C THR A 1096 -17.30 26.64 7.43
N TYR A 1097 -16.37 27.19 6.63
CA TYR A 1097 -15.40 26.39 5.89
C TYR A 1097 -14.33 25.73 6.79
N LEU A 1098 -13.65 26.50 7.65
CA LEU A 1098 -12.67 25.95 8.58
C LEU A 1098 -13.28 24.89 9.55
N PRO A 1099 -14.51 25.07 10.08
CA PRO A 1099 -15.23 24.02 10.81
C PRO A 1099 -15.56 22.75 10.01
N LEU A 1100 -15.77 22.85 8.69
CA LEU A 1100 -15.97 21.68 7.82
C LEU A 1100 -14.64 20.95 7.59
N ILE A 1101 -13.57 21.68 7.25
CA ILE A 1101 -12.20 21.15 7.02
C ILE A 1101 -11.69 20.34 8.21
N VAL A 1102 -12.09 20.70 9.44
CA VAL A 1102 -11.76 19.96 10.67
C VAL A 1102 -12.22 18.49 10.67
N ASN A 1103 -13.28 18.17 9.93
CA ASN A 1103 -13.86 16.83 9.88
C ASN A 1103 -13.34 16.00 8.69
N GLU A 1104 -12.55 16.60 7.79
CA GLU A 1104 -11.89 15.91 6.67
C GLU A 1104 -10.66 15.12 7.15
N THR A 1105 -10.05 14.32 6.27
CA THR A 1105 -8.85 13.54 6.63
C THR A 1105 -7.67 14.46 6.98
N HIS A 1106 -6.71 13.97 7.78
CA HIS A 1106 -5.55 14.77 8.20
C HIS A 1106 -4.77 15.39 7.01
N SER A 1107 -4.64 14.66 5.89
CA SER A 1107 -3.96 15.17 4.68
C SER A 1107 -4.77 16.25 3.95
N GLU A 1108 -6.07 16.03 3.79
CA GLU A 1108 -6.98 17.00 3.15
C GLU A 1108 -7.13 18.26 4.00
N ALA A 1109 -7.27 18.12 5.32
CA ALA A 1109 -7.31 19.23 6.25
C ALA A 1109 -6.06 20.12 6.14
N LEU A 1110 -4.86 19.53 6.06
CA LEU A 1110 -3.62 20.28 5.85
C LEU A 1110 -3.52 20.91 4.45
N SER A 1111 -4.04 20.24 3.42
CA SER A 1111 -4.12 20.78 2.06
C SER A 1111 -5.01 22.02 2.01
N GLU A 1112 -6.22 21.95 2.57
CA GLU A 1112 -7.19 23.05 2.60
C GLU A 1112 -6.71 24.21 3.50
N ILE A 1113 -6.03 23.94 4.62
CA ILE A 1113 -5.30 24.94 5.40
C ILE A 1113 -4.24 25.63 4.51
N GLY A 1114 -3.44 24.85 3.78
CA GLY A 1114 -2.41 25.36 2.86
C GLY A 1114 -2.99 26.20 1.71
N ILE A 1115 -4.16 25.83 1.19
CA ILE A 1115 -4.92 26.59 0.19
C ILE A 1115 -5.43 27.90 0.79
N THR A 1116 -5.98 27.88 2.01
CA THR A 1116 -6.45 29.09 2.71
C THR A 1116 -5.30 30.07 2.99
N VAL A 1117 -4.14 29.57 3.41
CA VAL A 1117 -2.92 30.39 3.58
C VAL A 1117 -2.42 30.95 2.24
N LYS A 1118 -2.44 30.16 1.15
CA LYS A 1118 -2.06 30.63 -0.19
C LYS A 1118 -3.03 31.69 -0.74
N ALA A 1119 -4.31 31.63 -0.39
CA ALA A 1119 -5.33 32.59 -0.83
C ALA A 1119 -5.31 33.92 -0.07
N TYR A 1120 -5.24 33.88 1.27
CA TYR A 1120 -5.35 35.08 2.12
C TYR A 1120 -4.01 35.58 2.69
N GLY A 1121 -2.92 34.86 2.43
CA GLY A 1121 -1.61 35.09 3.04
C GLY A 1121 -1.60 34.77 4.54
N ILE A 1122 -0.41 34.57 5.12
CA ILE A 1122 -0.31 34.10 6.51
C ILE A 1122 -0.97 35.05 7.53
N LYS A 1123 -0.98 36.37 7.27
CA LYS A 1123 -1.67 37.36 8.12
C LYS A 1123 -3.19 37.38 7.94
N GLY A 1124 -3.70 37.02 6.76
CA GLY A 1124 -5.13 36.87 6.52
C GLY A 1124 -5.64 35.57 7.13
N PHE A 1125 -4.95 34.46 6.85
CA PHE A 1125 -5.24 33.16 7.47
C PHE A 1125 -5.24 33.24 9.00
N LEU A 1126 -4.21 33.83 9.64
CA LEU A 1126 -4.20 33.96 11.10
C LEU A 1126 -5.42 34.76 11.61
N ARG A 1127 -5.86 35.80 10.90
CA ARG A 1127 -7.04 36.59 11.27
C ARG A 1127 -8.34 35.79 11.13
N ILE A 1128 -8.49 35.00 10.06
CA ILE A 1128 -9.63 34.10 9.82
C ILE A 1128 -9.66 33.01 10.89
N PHE A 1129 -8.51 32.36 11.11
CA PHE A 1129 -8.30 31.31 12.11
C PHE A 1129 -8.68 31.80 13.51
N GLN A 1130 -8.10 32.93 13.97
CA GLN A 1130 -8.41 33.55 15.27
C GLN A 1130 -9.89 33.91 15.45
N SER A 1131 -10.65 34.04 14.36
CA SER A 1131 -12.08 34.39 14.35
C SER A 1131 -13.00 33.19 14.16
N SER A 1132 -12.46 31.97 14.09
CA SER A 1132 -13.22 30.71 13.97
C SER A 1132 -13.73 30.24 15.34
N PRO A 1133 -14.70 29.32 15.42
CA PRO A 1133 -15.11 28.73 16.69
C PRO A 1133 -13.95 28.07 17.43
N LEU A 1134 -13.85 28.26 18.75
CA LEU A 1134 -12.79 27.70 19.61
C LEU A 1134 -12.54 26.18 19.37
N PRO A 1135 -13.56 25.30 19.25
CA PRO A 1135 -13.35 23.88 18.96
C PRO A 1135 -12.73 23.62 17.57
N THR A 1136 -13.06 24.45 16.58
CA THR A 1136 -12.47 24.39 15.24
C THR A 1136 -10.99 24.77 15.27
N GLN A 1137 -10.67 25.88 15.93
CA GLN A 1137 -9.31 26.35 16.07
C GLN A 1137 -8.42 25.30 16.76
N ILE A 1138 -8.86 24.72 17.88
CA ILE A 1138 -8.13 23.67 18.62
C ILE A 1138 -7.85 22.44 17.71
N ARG A 1139 -8.84 21.97 16.95
CA ARG A 1139 -8.70 20.78 16.09
C ARG A 1139 -7.78 21.03 14.89
N LEU A 1140 -7.89 22.17 14.20
CA LEU A 1140 -6.95 22.54 13.12
C LEU A 1140 -5.51 22.66 13.64
N LEU A 1141 -5.35 23.24 14.84
CA LEU A 1141 -4.04 23.40 15.48
C LEU A 1141 -3.40 22.05 15.82
N SER A 1142 -4.20 21.09 16.28
CA SER A 1142 -3.79 19.69 16.49
C SER A 1142 -3.21 19.07 15.21
N ARG A 1143 -3.95 19.17 14.09
CA ARG A 1143 -3.51 18.69 12.77
C ARG A 1143 -2.19 19.33 12.33
N ILE A 1144 -1.99 20.62 12.59
CA ILE A 1144 -0.75 21.35 12.27
C ILE A 1144 0.43 20.90 13.17
N LEU A 1145 0.18 20.62 14.45
CA LEU A 1145 1.20 20.20 15.42
C LEU A 1145 1.69 18.76 15.18
N GLU A 1146 0.81 17.88 14.70
CA GLU A 1146 1.12 16.48 14.35
C GLU A 1146 2.25 16.36 13.31
N VAL A 1147 2.42 17.34 12.41
CA VAL A 1147 3.44 17.34 11.34
C VAL A 1147 4.79 17.98 11.73
N MET A 1148 4.94 18.47 12.96
CA MET A 1148 6.06 19.36 13.32
C MET A 1148 7.38 18.60 13.55
N PRO A 1149 8.48 18.88 12.80
CA PRO A 1149 9.75 18.15 12.90
C PRO A 1149 10.44 18.26 14.27
N GLN A 1150 11.35 17.33 14.56
CA GLN A 1150 12.07 17.32 15.83
C GLN A 1150 13.15 18.40 15.89
N GLU A 1151 13.75 18.77 14.75
CA GLU A 1151 14.69 19.89 14.61
C GLU A 1151 13.99 21.23 14.84
N MET A 1152 12.74 21.38 14.38
CA MET A 1152 11.97 22.61 14.59
C MET A 1152 11.59 22.80 16.07
N ARG A 1153 11.35 21.70 16.79
CA ARG A 1153 11.22 21.69 18.26
C ARG A 1153 12.54 22.04 18.97
N GLN A 1154 13.69 21.77 18.36
CA GLN A 1154 15.01 22.20 18.85
C GLN A 1154 15.33 23.67 18.49
N GLU A 1155 14.94 24.18 17.31
CA GLU A 1155 15.07 25.61 16.99
C GLU A 1155 14.14 26.47 17.86
N LEU A 1156 12.91 26.04 18.14
CA LEU A 1156 12.02 26.72 19.09
C LEU A 1156 12.60 26.73 20.51
N ARG A 1157 13.26 25.64 20.94
CA ARG A 1157 14.08 25.62 22.16
C ARG A 1157 15.21 26.65 22.11
N ALA A 1158 15.95 26.75 21.01
CA ALA A 1158 17.07 27.68 20.87
C ALA A 1158 16.62 29.16 20.86
N VAL A 1159 15.50 29.47 20.19
CA VAL A 1159 14.90 30.81 20.19
C VAL A 1159 14.39 31.20 21.58
N ALA A 1160 13.84 30.25 22.36
CA ALA A 1160 13.40 30.49 23.74
C ALA A 1160 14.55 30.57 24.77
N MET A 1161 15.65 29.85 24.57
CA MET A 1161 16.85 29.91 25.43
C MET A 1161 17.75 31.10 25.12
N GLY A 1162 17.55 31.81 24.00
CA GLY A 1162 18.17 33.12 23.73
C GLY A 1162 17.52 34.29 24.48
N SER A 1163 16.69 34.02 25.48
CA SER A 1163 15.93 35.01 26.26
C SER A 1163 15.97 34.75 27.78
N SER A 1164 17.18 34.50 28.29
CA SER A 1164 17.55 34.60 29.71
C SER A 1164 18.56 35.71 29.90
#